data_AF-A0AAD5VSB3-F1
#
_entry.id   AF-A0AAD5VSB3-F1
#
_cell.length_a   1.000
_cell.length_b   1.000
_cell.length_c   1.000
_cell.angle_alpha   90.00
_cell.angle_beta   90.00
_cell.angle_gamma   90.00
#
_symmetry.space_group_name_H-M   'P 1'
#
loop_
_entity.id
_entity.type
_entity.pdbx_description
1 polymer ?
#
loop_
_entity_poly.entity_id
_entity_poly.type
_entity_poly.pdbx_seq_one_letter_code
_entity_poly.pdbx_strand_id
1 'polypeptide(L)'
;MARTKQTARKSGSGATLFYSRRKLRSTKKKVIKDTPAVKPSAKSKARRAAPSTTGPLVIAGPTSAARSQSRSSALVRAWDSSHTHPSSTSSVTSLSDAFSKLGSTTSQKSSQSSSGHSLLSTNFFSNSTRLLGVIKDVCDAFSGVPYVKGVAAVVQTIVEIADQIQAYKDKCQELVDKVVLFSLGVFEGLLSLSRTPNPNVHVQSLESDLVAFLSVLKDIRATLERLSAQRASSRFLRYVDRAGLLESIAEQGRNLETYIQYFNTRSSIAIRLGLGSISERSSSSSSIPRKDLRRLLPSPTKLFGREDELATIVNLISVTPAQQVHLAILGPGGIGKTSLSLSVLSDEKIESAFNERRYFLPCDTTPSLDLFLDELGAALDVDGFSTQRLQSIFFQLRQHRSLLILDNFETLWDPLHTRSEVENFLAQLSTVPTVSLLLTIRGSQHPGGVEWTRLLPPLRPLELQHAGMLFRRISGKENTSHVVDLLKAVDCVPLAVNLIAHLAAVHDITAESLWERWIEEKTMMIERGSGRLANLDTSIRLSLNSPRMNHDPNALSFLSILALLPNGMSLSLFRACDTHLLEIINVKRAVTTLKQNALVYEDTQRTLRMLNPIRQFVLSHHPPSSLANEFIQEYFIQLALLAGEHPISAHEQLRQETGNIEAILIMTLKSTRPINTTVTAILSLAEYTYISGSGSCIPLQRAVERLATLQQSKTKPKQVARSGLRRFFLGRAKKGSGEQEEDGANIDLSTLRADCLGCWGQMLSRQGHYLPAKDKFELALDLHLQQGDIAGQAADYHNLGCLLTLDDALSKFTAASRLHEQIGDKAGVAYDMMGMGQVYLQRRQLRQAQDVFMSVLQIFDGLETEDKDPVGRITAINNLGHTLTAWNRFLQAEELFLQAIQANESIRDVVCGADSLCGLASSLLLRSRWSEAEEKIREAIALREPFKDPDLYHILGRIQCAQWKLSAAAETFQFTRTLPRDPKDDFGRGEDLKYLASVNALLGRVDEAEAMLDDVKVLFTSAENAVGLAEVDIIKAEIWCAQGKMDEAEVAAKEAADVMSVKDCKIGHAYALYVQGGVMLAKGIYDEARECVRLALELHTEIGSVQGQADDIARLAEIAIMEVSAGEVQGRAVSVLDQAKKKLDEARELHTAIGDNGGLGDVWYLIALIDIKKGDLGHAEEAIEVALKKHQMAEAVYKQANDHLLLGSVMRHVGRTQDSMQAVDRAVGILGLQELRRLCLKPSSREQRLLVDSYFPPL
;
A
#
# COMPACT_ATOMS: atom_id res chain seq x y z
N MET A 1 -54.01 34.30 16.24
CA MET A 1 -54.26 34.23 17.70
C MET A 1 -52.97 33.75 18.35
N ALA A 2 -52.24 34.68 18.95
CA ALA A 2 -52.15 34.89 20.39
C ALA A 2 -51.05 33.98 20.99
N ARG A 3 -49.83 34.50 21.19
CA ARG A 3 -49.42 35.26 22.39
C ARG A 3 -49.30 34.29 23.59
N THR A 4 -48.23 34.23 24.38
CA THR A 4 -47.30 35.29 24.76
C THR A 4 -46.28 34.78 25.81
N LYS A 5 -45.17 35.54 25.90
CA LYS A 5 -44.50 36.02 27.14
C LYS A 5 -43.54 35.02 27.83
N GLN A 6 -42.36 35.43 28.34
CA GLN A 6 -41.87 36.78 28.63
C GLN A 6 -40.36 36.78 28.95
N THR A 7 -39.64 37.76 28.38
CA THR A 7 -38.64 38.68 29.03
C THR A 7 -37.30 38.16 29.57
N ALA A 8 -36.18 38.90 29.53
CA ALA A 8 -35.97 40.33 29.28
C ALA A 8 -34.48 40.73 29.12
N ARG A 9 -34.28 41.81 28.34
CA ARG A 9 -33.35 42.97 28.53
C ARG A 9 -31.86 42.71 28.25
N LYS A 10 -31.07 43.62 27.68
CA LYS A 10 -31.07 45.06 27.26
C LYS A 10 -29.76 45.20 26.44
N SER A 11 -29.44 46.14 25.56
CA SER A 11 -29.89 47.49 25.16
C SER A 11 -29.00 47.90 23.97
N GLY A 12 -29.53 48.39 22.84
CA GLY A 12 -29.47 49.81 22.43
C GLY A 12 -28.22 50.10 21.57
N SER A 13 -28.21 50.82 20.45
CA SER A 13 -29.11 51.73 19.72
C SER A 13 -28.57 51.83 18.27
N GLY A 14 -29.39 51.86 17.21
CA GLY A 14 -29.87 53.11 16.54
C GLY A 14 -28.79 53.71 15.60
N ALA A 15 -29.03 54.10 14.35
CA ALA A 15 -30.25 54.47 13.66
C ALA A 15 -30.06 54.53 12.12
N THR A 16 -31.21 54.52 11.46
CA THR A 16 -31.56 54.59 10.03
C THR A 16 -31.43 56.01 9.43
N LEU A 17 -31.16 56.15 8.12
CA LEU A 17 -31.98 56.87 7.10
C LEU A 17 -31.23 57.28 5.81
N PHE A 18 -31.73 56.75 4.69
CA PHE A 18 -32.08 57.35 3.38
C PHE A 18 -31.42 58.63 2.76
N TYR A 19 -31.39 58.58 1.42
CA TYR A 19 -31.40 59.62 0.37
C TYR A 19 -30.08 60.22 -0.19
N SER A 20 -29.76 59.88 -1.45
CA SER A 20 -29.96 60.76 -2.64
C SER A 20 -28.83 60.77 -3.69
N ARG A 21 -29.27 61.09 -4.91
CA ARG A 21 -28.59 61.10 -6.22
C ARG A 21 -27.56 62.26 -6.42
N ARG A 22 -26.75 62.08 -7.48
CA ARG A 22 -26.28 63.04 -8.54
C ARG A 22 -24.80 63.52 -8.53
N LYS A 23 -24.11 63.09 -9.61
CA LYS A 23 -23.43 63.86 -10.67
C LYS A 23 -22.28 64.86 -10.36
N LEU A 24 -21.21 64.66 -11.16
CA LEU A 24 -20.39 65.63 -11.93
C LEU A 24 -19.15 66.30 -11.30
N ARG A 25 -18.04 66.10 -12.02
CA ARG A 25 -16.99 67.06 -12.46
C ARG A 25 -15.89 67.52 -11.49
N SER A 26 -14.70 66.97 -11.77
CA SER A 26 -13.50 67.64 -12.33
C SER A 26 -12.77 68.78 -11.60
N THR A 27 -11.43 68.73 -11.77
CA THR A 27 -10.39 69.78 -11.68
C THR A 27 -9.84 70.12 -10.29
N LYS A 28 -8.56 70.43 -10.06
CA LYS A 28 -7.26 70.37 -10.78
C LYS A 28 -6.19 70.85 -9.77
N LYS A 29 -4.93 70.41 -9.98
CA LYS A 29 -3.64 71.13 -9.76
C LYS A 29 -3.19 71.36 -8.30
N LYS A 30 -1.89 71.32 -7.95
CA LYS A 30 -0.61 71.70 -8.62
C LYS A 30 0.58 71.01 -7.88
N VAL A 31 1.54 70.37 -8.58
CA VAL A 31 2.92 70.84 -8.97
C VAL A 31 3.99 70.57 -7.88
N ILE A 32 5.13 69.90 -8.16
CA ILE A 32 6.38 70.41 -8.76
C ILE A 32 7.25 69.26 -9.38
N LYS A 33 7.66 69.44 -10.66
CA LYS A 33 8.97 69.22 -11.37
C LYS A 33 9.87 68.00 -11.05
N ASP A 34 10.64 67.37 -11.96
CA ASP A 34 11.04 67.59 -13.35
C ASP A 34 11.50 66.24 -13.98
N THR A 35 11.35 66.11 -15.30
CA THR A 35 11.89 65.11 -16.26
C THR A 35 13.43 65.16 -16.40
N PRO A 36 14.17 64.26 -17.13
CA PRO A 36 13.74 63.49 -18.32
C PRO A 36 14.34 62.07 -18.58
N ALA A 37 13.92 61.58 -19.74
CA ALA A 37 14.07 60.32 -20.43
C ALA A 37 15.45 59.96 -21.08
N VAL A 38 15.46 58.75 -21.67
CA VAL A 38 16.22 58.23 -22.84
C VAL A 38 17.58 57.51 -22.62
N LYS A 39 17.63 56.29 -23.22
CA LYS A 39 18.71 55.31 -23.53
C LYS A 39 19.97 55.92 -24.22
N PRO A 40 20.97 55.17 -24.77
CA PRO A 40 21.77 53.99 -24.35
C PRO A 40 23.33 54.18 -24.53
N SER A 41 24.11 53.16 -24.10
CA SER A 41 25.46 52.71 -24.55
C SER A 41 26.77 53.52 -24.33
N ALA A 42 27.77 52.76 -23.82
CA ALA A 42 29.23 52.75 -24.12
C ALA A 42 30.15 53.97 -23.93
N LYS A 43 31.29 53.75 -23.24
CA LYS A 43 32.70 54.18 -23.53
C LYS A 43 33.58 53.89 -22.29
N SER A 44 34.67 53.12 -22.35
CA SER A 44 35.99 53.27 -22.99
C SER A 44 37.07 53.94 -22.13
N LYS A 45 38.23 53.27 -22.06
CA LYS A 45 39.63 53.78 -22.04
C LYS A 45 40.32 54.20 -20.72
N ALA A 46 41.32 53.37 -20.38
CA ALA A 46 42.78 53.65 -20.42
C ALA A 46 43.51 54.21 -19.18
N ARG A 47 44.57 53.50 -18.75
CA ARG A 47 46.04 53.78 -18.94
C ARG A 47 46.91 53.56 -17.69
N ARG A 48 48.09 52.94 -17.93
CA ARG A 48 49.41 53.03 -17.22
C ARG A 48 49.51 52.37 -15.83
N ALA A 49 50.61 51.78 -15.36
CA ALA A 49 52.03 51.74 -15.76
C ALA A 49 52.70 50.42 -15.28
N ALA A 50 53.86 50.07 -15.86
CA ALA A 50 54.80 49.00 -15.44
C ALA A 50 55.72 49.50 -14.28
N PRO A 51 56.70 48.76 -13.69
CA PRO A 51 57.69 47.90 -14.38
C PRO A 51 58.25 46.64 -13.65
N SER A 52 59.07 45.89 -14.43
CA SER A 52 60.35 45.22 -14.07
C SER A 52 60.37 44.09 -13.03
N THR A 53 61.15 43.01 -13.11
CA THR A 53 62.31 42.51 -13.91
C THR A 53 62.61 41.13 -13.27
N THR A 54 63.03 40.05 -13.92
CA THR A 54 64.30 39.80 -14.64
C THR A 54 64.19 38.42 -15.32
N GLY A 55 64.69 38.26 -16.55
CA GLY A 55 65.21 36.96 -17.02
C GLY A 55 66.53 36.62 -16.30
N PRO A 56 67.44 35.77 -16.83
CA PRO A 56 67.42 35.17 -18.18
C PRO A 56 68.06 33.75 -18.29
N LEU A 57 68.18 33.30 -19.55
CA LEU A 57 69.27 32.48 -20.12
C LEU A 57 69.38 31.00 -19.67
N VAL A 58 69.71 29.96 -20.47
CA VAL A 58 69.89 29.64 -21.90
C VAL A 58 70.71 28.31 -21.92
N ILE A 59 70.79 27.65 -23.09
CA ILE A 59 71.70 26.53 -23.46
C ILE A 59 71.19 25.15 -23.05
N ALA A 60 71.00 24.14 -23.91
CA ALA A 60 71.25 23.94 -25.34
C ALA A 60 70.33 22.80 -25.85
N GLY A 61 70.06 22.80 -27.16
CA GLY A 61 69.59 21.62 -27.89
C GLY A 61 70.70 20.57 -28.08
N PRO A 62 70.64 19.66 -29.07
CA PRO A 62 69.67 19.62 -30.17
C PRO A 62 69.18 18.20 -30.55
N THR A 63 68.41 18.15 -31.65
CA THR A 63 68.27 17.04 -32.63
C THR A 63 67.51 15.77 -32.18
N SER A 64 66.65 15.13 -32.98
CA SER A 64 66.33 15.23 -34.40
C SER A 64 65.00 14.52 -34.69
N ALA A 65 64.31 14.99 -35.74
CA ALA A 65 63.60 14.27 -36.80
C ALA A 65 62.93 12.90 -36.51
N ALA A 66 61.76 12.54 -37.03
CA ALA A 66 60.77 13.12 -37.94
C ALA A 66 59.63 12.07 -38.05
N ARG A 67 58.47 12.49 -38.58
CA ARG A 67 57.57 11.76 -39.52
C ARG A 67 57.46 10.23 -39.37
N SER A 68 56.31 9.56 -39.33
CA SER A 68 55.06 9.77 -40.08
C SER A 68 54.17 8.52 -39.90
N GLN A 69 52.87 8.69 -40.14
CA GLN A 69 51.95 7.74 -40.79
C GLN A 69 51.57 6.42 -40.08
N SER A 70 50.27 6.34 -39.78
CA SER A 70 49.33 5.24 -40.05
C SER A 70 49.83 3.79 -40.17
N ARG A 71 49.22 2.86 -39.44
CA ARG A 71 48.24 1.91 -40.01
C ARG A 71 47.68 0.97 -38.94
N SER A 72 46.43 0.63 -39.18
CA SER A 72 45.58 -0.38 -38.58
C SER A 72 46.12 -1.81 -38.73
N SER A 73 45.55 -2.69 -37.90
CA SER A 73 45.43 -4.15 -38.02
C SER A 73 46.71 -4.98 -37.90
N ALA A 74 46.80 -5.79 -36.84
CA ALA A 74 46.91 -7.26 -36.91
C ALA A 74 47.21 -7.81 -35.51
N LEU A 75 46.41 -8.78 -35.08
CA LEU A 75 46.84 -10.06 -34.45
C LEU A 75 45.84 -10.55 -33.40
N VAL A 76 44.76 -11.15 -33.91
CA VAL A 76 44.25 -12.39 -33.35
C VAL A 76 45.24 -13.49 -33.76
N ARG A 77 45.76 -14.24 -32.79
CA ARG A 77 46.20 -15.66 -32.81
C ARG A 77 47.39 -15.88 -31.87
N ALA A 78 47.16 -16.65 -30.81
CA ALA A 78 47.90 -17.85 -30.43
C ALA A 78 47.66 -18.14 -28.95
N TRP A 79 46.65 -18.95 -28.68
CA TRP A 79 46.47 -19.63 -27.41
C TRP A 79 46.72 -21.09 -27.71
N ASP A 80 47.89 -21.62 -27.34
CA ASP A 80 48.13 -23.04 -27.07
C ASP A 80 49.55 -23.31 -26.53
N SER A 81 49.62 -24.30 -25.64
CA SER A 81 50.80 -24.92 -24.98
C SER A 81 51.49 -24.07 -23.89
N SER A 82 51.90 -24.56 -22.72
CA SER A 82 52.14 -25.91 -22.19
C SER A 82 52.36 -25.82 -20.66
N HIS A 83 52.12 -26.94 -19.95
CA HIS A 83 52.37 -27.16 -18.52
C HIS A 83 53.79 -26.80 -18.03
N THR A 84 53.90 -26.31 -16.79
CA THR A 84 54.87 -26.77 -15.76
C THR A 84 54.54 -26.15 -14.38
N HIS A 85 54.43 -27.00 -13.35
CA HIS A 85 54.60 -26.66 -11.92
C HIS A 85 56.12 -26.67 -11.59
N PRO A 86 56.67 -25.95 -10.57
CA PRO A 86 56.27 -26.11 -9.16
C PRO A 86 56.49 -24.92 -8.17
N SER A 87 55.86 -25.07 -6.99
CA SER A 87 56.29 -24.69 -5.61
C SER A 87 56.96 -23.33 -5.32
N SER A 88 56.36 -22.55 -4.40
CA SER A 88 56.91 -22.36 -3.04
C SER A 88 56.06 -21.40 -2.19
N THR A 89 55.87 -21.82 -0.95
CA THR A 89 55.32 -21.12 0.20
C THR A 89 56.20 -19.94 0.64
N SER A 90 55.61 -18.75 0.85
CA SER A 90 55.90 -17.89 2.02
C SER A 90 55.16 -16.55 1.92
N SER A 91 54.29 -16.30 2.90
CA SER A 91 54.03 -14.99 3.55
C SER A 91 52.63 -14.99 4.16
N VAL A 92 52.52 -15.55 5.37
CA VAL A 92 51.45 -15.18 6.28
C VAL A 92 52.13 -14.48 7.45
N THR A 93 52.09 -13.14 7.41
CA THR A 93 52.11 -12.30 8.60
C THR A 93 51.67 -10.88 8.21
N SER A 94 50.63 -10.41 8.89
CA SER A 94 50.11 -9.02 8.93
C SER A 94 49.30 -8.48 7.74
N LEU A 95 48.09 -9.02 7.53
CA LEU A 95 46.99 -8.29 6.86
C LEU A 95 46.01 -7.63 7.87
N SER A 96 46.13 -7.92 9.17
CA SER A 96 45.39 -7.24 10.24
C SER A 96 45.87 -5.81 10.47
N ASP A 97 47.13 -5.50 10.15
CA ASP A 97 47.74 -4.20 10.43
C ASP A 97 47.48 -3.14 9.34
N ALA A 98 47.07 -3.57 8.13
CA ALA A 98 46.70 -2.65 7.06
C ALA A 98 45.27 -2.12 7.21
N PHE A 99 44.33 -2.95 7.69
CA PHE A 99 42.93 -2.54 7.88
C PHE A 99 42.70 -1.71 9.15
N SER A 100 43.54 -1.84 10.18
CA SER A 100 43.46 -1.00 11.38
C SER A 100 43.90 0.46 11.13
N LYS A 101 44.69 0.72 10.09
CA LYS A 101 45.19 2.06 9.73
C LYS A 101 44.32 2.84 8.74
N LEU A 102 43.34 2.20 8.08
CA LEU A 102 42.38 2.90 7.20
C LEU A 102 41.09 3.34 7.93
N GLY A 103 40.85 2.85 9.15
CA GLY A 103 39.70 3.22 9.98
C GLY A 103 39.97 4.33 11.02
N SER A 104 41.17 4.89 11.07
CA SER A 104 41.59 5.81 12.15
C SER A 104 42.26 7.10 11.65
N THR A 105 41.64 7.80 10.70
CA THR A 105 41.97 9.21 10.42
C THR A 105 40.73 10.02 10.04
N THR A 106 39.88 10.34 11.01
CA THR A 106 39.00 11.53 10.97
C THR A 106 38.64 11.95 12.40
N SER A 107 39.64 12.36 13.17
CA SER A 107 39.48 13.36 14.23
C SER A 107 40.86 13.74 14.77
N GLN A 108 41.46 14.79 14.19
CA GLN A 108 42.11 15.88 14.94
C GLN A 108 42.87 16.83 13.98
N LYS A 109 42.65 18.13 14.24
CA LYS A 109 43.38 19.33 13.77
C LYS A 109 43.02 19.89 12.39
N SER A 110 42.08 20.84 12.43
CA SER A 110 42.10 22.03 11.60
C SER A 110 43.38 22.85 11.87
N SER A 111 44.29 22.96 10.89
CA SER A 111 45.01 24.20 10.55
C SER A 111 46.07 23.96 9.46
N GLN A 112 46.10 24.85 8.47
CA GLN A 112 47.16 25.14 7.47
C GLN A 112 47.08 24.50 6.06
N SER A 113 46.62 25.36 5.13
CA SER A 113 47.07 25.61 3.75
C SER A 113 47.86 24.57 2.93
N SER A 114 47.26 24.18 1.80
CA SER A 114 47.81 24.02 0.44
C SER A 114 49.06 23.14 0.20
N SER A 115 48.86 21.88 -0.22
CA SER A 115 49.53 21.22 -1.37
C SER A 115 49.16 19.73 -1.47
N GLY A 116 48.03 19.39 -2.14
CA GLY A 116 47.54 18.00 -2.25
C GLY A 116 47.73 17.32 -3.61
N HIS A 117 48.29 18.00 -4.61
CA HIS A 117 48.20 17.54 -6.01
C HIS A 117 49.28 16.53 -6.47
N SER A 118 50.27 16.14 -5.65
CA SER A 118 51.35 15.24 -6.11
C SER A 118 51.30 13.79 -5.58
N LEU A 119 50.43 13.48 -4.60
CA LEU A 119 50.36 12.15 -3.97
C LEU A 119 49.35 11.19 -4.63
N LEU A 120 48.34 11.73 -5.34
CA LEU A 120 47.32 10.92 -6.00
C LEU A 120 47.81 10.30 -7.32
N SER A 121 48.69 10.98 -8.06
CA SER A 121 49.15 10.49 -9.37
C SER A 121 50.12 9.30 -9.29
N THR A 122 50.85 9.16 -8.19
CA THR A 122 51.80 8.05 -7.98
C THR A 122 51.10 6.76 -7.52
N ASN A 123 50.00 6.84 -6.78
CA ASN A 123 49.20 5.69 -6.35
C ASN A 123 48.36 5.07 -7.49
N PHE A 124 47.95 5.86 -8.48
CA PHE A 124 47.19 5.36 -9.63
C PHE A 124 48.02 4.40 -10.50
N PHE A 125 49.24 4.80 -10.87
CA PHE A 125 50.13 3.95 -11.68
C PHE A 125 50.51 2.64 -10.96
N SER A 126 50.68 2.65 -9.64
CA SER A 126 50.96 1.40 -8.90
C SER A 126 49.75 0.47 -8.86
N ASN A 127 48.54 1.03 -8.70
CA ASN A 127 47.30 0.25 -8.62
C ASN A 127 46.85 -0.29 -9.99
N SER A 128 47.05 0.46 -11.08
CA SER A 128 46.76 -0.01 -12.43
C SER A 128 47.69 -1.16 -12.86
N THR A 129 48.99 -1.05 -12.56
CA THR A 129 49.96 -2.12 -12.85
C THR A 129 49.67 -3.37 -12.01
N ARG A 130 49.26 -3.20 -10.75
CA ARG A 130 48.84 -4.30 -9.87
C ARG A 130 47.55 -4.96 -10.36
N LEU A 131 46.56 -4.18 -10.77
CA LEU A 131 45.29 -4.67 -11.32
C LEU A 131 45.51 -5.52 -12.58
N LEU A 132 46.39 -5.10 -13.49
CA LEU A 132 46.70 -5.86 -14.70
C LEU A 132 47.36 -7.21 -14.37
N GLY A 133 48.19 -7.28 -13.33
CA GLY A 133 48.75 -8.55 -12.81
C GLY A 133 47.68 -9.47 -12.25
N VAL A 134 46.80 -8.95 -11.38
CA VAL A 134 45.70 -9.71 -10.75
C VAL A 134 44.67 -10.19 -11.80
N ILE A 135 44.36 -9.36 -12.80
CA ILE A 135 43.47 -9.74 -13.91
C ILE A 135 44.02 -10.96 -14.66
N LYS A 136 45.34 -11.00 -14.90
CA LYS A 136 45.98 -12.12 -15.57
C LYS A 136 45.82 -13.41 -14.75
N ASP A 137 46.12 -13.35 -13.46
CA ASP A 137 46.03 -14.49 -12.55
C ASP A 137 44.58 -15.01 -12.39
N VAL A 138 43.58 -14.13 -12.37
CA VAL A 138 42.15 -14.52 -12.35
C VAL A 138 41.73 -15.15 -13.68
N CYS A 139 42.14 -14.58 -14.82
CA CYS A 139 41.78 -15.13 -16.13
C CYS A 139 42.35 -16.53 -16.36
N ASP A 140 43.55 -16.80 -15.81
CA ASP A 140 44.18 -18.12 -15.83
C ASP A 140 43.48 -19.09 -14.87
N ALA A 141 43.09 -18.64 -13.68
CA ALA A 141 42.38 -19.47 -12.68
C ALA A 141 40.94 -19.84 -13.07
N PHE A 142 40.26 -19.00 -13.86
CA PHE A 142 38.86 -19.18 -14.27
C PHE A 142 38.69 -19.24 -15.80
N SER A 143 39.57 -20.00 -16.46
CA SER A 143 39.68 -20.05 -17.92
C SER A 143 38.40 -20.49 -18.65
N GLY A 144 37.48 -21.19 -17.97
CA GLY A 144 36.18 -21.65 -18.47
C GLY A 144 34.97 -20.75 -18.19
N VAL A 145 35.15 -19.58 -17.58
CA VAL A 145 34.04 -18.69 -17.17
C VAL A 145 34.01 -17.40 -18.02
N PRO A 146 33.03 -17.22 -18.94
CA PRO A 146 33.09 -16.19 -19.97
C PRO A 146 32.91 -14.75 -19.46
N TYR A 147 32.10 -14.52 -18.43
CA TYR A 147 31.82 -13.18 -17.88
C TYR A 147 33.01 -12.60 -17.11
N VAL A 148 33.84 -13.43 -16.47
CA VAL A 148 35.08 -12.98 -15.79
C VAL A 148 36.07 -12.40 -16.79
N LYS A 149 36.25 -13.05 -17.95
CA LYS A 149 37.05 -12.52 -19.06
C LYS A 149 36.44 -11.25 -19.65
N GLY A 150 35.11 -11.18 -19.73
CA GLY A 150 34.39 -9.99 -20.19
C GLY A 150 34.65 -8.77 -19.30
N VAL A 151 34.59 -8.92 -17.98
CA VAL A 151 34.89 -7.85 -17.00
C VAL A 151 36.34 -7.41 -17.13
N ALA A 152 37.28 -8.36 -17.17
CA ALA A 152 38.70 -8.07 -17.34
C ALA A 152 38.98 -7.25 -18.61
N ALA A 153 38.41 -7.63 -19.75
CA ALA A 153 38.62 -6.96 -21.03
C ALA A 153 38.05 -5.52 -21.04
N VAL A 154 36.86 -5.30 -20.46
CA VAL A 154 36.23 -3.98 -20.41
C VAL A 154 37.00 -3.05 -19.46
N VAL A 155 37.41 -3.53 -18.29
CA VAL A 155 38.23 -2.76 -17.34
C VAL A 155 39.56 -2.35 -17.96
N GLN A 156 40.24 -3.27 -18.65
CA GLN A 156 41.49 -2.97 -19.36
C GLN A 156 41.28 -1.89 -20.44
N THR A 157 40.19 -1.99 -21.20
CA THR A 157 39.88 -0.98 -22.23
C THR A 157 39.56 0.39 -21.62
N ILE A 158 38.86 0.45 -20.48
CA ILE A 158 38.55 1.69 -19.76
C ILE A 158 39.84 2.39 -19.29
N VAL A 159 40.78 1.64 -18.73
CA VAL A 159 42.08 2.16 -18.28
C VAL A 159 42.88 2.68 -19.47
N GLU A 160 42.90 1.95 -20.60
CA GLU A 160 43.56 2.39 -21.84
C GLU A 160 42.93 3.66 -22.45
N ILE A 161 41.61 3.79 -22.43
CA ILE A 161 40.90 5.00 -22.88
C ILE A 161 41.20 6.18 -21.95
N ALA A 162 41.23 5.94 -20.64
CA ALA A 162 41.52 6.97 -19.65
C ALA A 162 42.92 7.58 -19.82
N ASP A 163 43.94 6.75 -20.08
CA ASP A 163 45.30 7.20 -20.35
C ASP A 163 45.41 8.09 -21.61
N GLN A 164 44.50 7.92 -22.58
CA GLN A 164 44.46 8.74 -23.80
C GLN A 164 43.77 10.11 -23.60
N ILE A 165 43.01 10.30 -22.52
CA ILE A 165 42.20 11.50 -22.24
C ILE A 165 42.97 12.47 -21.33
N GLN A 166 43.99 13.13 -21.88
CA GLN A 166 44.82 14.09 -21.12
C GLN A 166 44.17 15.46 -20.83
N ALA A 167 43.02 15.75 -21.45
CA ALA A 167 42.35 17.07 -21.37
C ALA A 167 41.27 17.20 -20.28
N TYR A 168 40.83 16.09 -19.66
CA TYR A 168 39.73 16.05 -18.67
C TYR A 168 40.16 15.39 -17.35
N LYS A 169 41.37 15.75 -16.93
CA LYS A 169 42.27 14.97 -16.07
C LYS A 169 41.86 14.79 -14.60
N ASP A 170 40.87 15.53 -14.07
CA ASP A 170 40.54 15.46 -12.63
C ASP A 170 39.30 14.59 -12.37
N LYS A 171 38.18 14.82 -13.07
CA LYS A 171 36.91 14.08 -12.85
C LYS A 171 36.88 12.71 -13.53
N CYS A 172 37.48 12.58 -14.72
CA CYS A 172 37.59 11.26 -15.36
C CYS A 172 38.58 10.38 -14.60
N GLN A 173 39.62 10.97 -14.01
CA GLN A 173 40.59 10.24 -13.20
C GLN A 173 39.95 9.72 -11.91
N GLU A 174 39.13 10.50 -11.22
CA GLU A 174 38.39 10.02 -10.05
C GLU A 174 37.48 8.82 -10.36
N LEU A 175 36.74 8.86 -11.49
CA LEU A 175 35.90 7.74 -11.92
C LEU A 175 36.74 6.51 -12.27
N VAL A 176 37.87 6.70 -12.96
CA VAL A 176 38.76 5.61 -13.35
C VAL A 176 39.49 5.03 -12.14
N ASP A 177 39.89 5.84 -11.17
CA ASP A 177 40.47 5.42 -9.89
C ASP A 177 39.47 4.55 -9.12
N LYS A 178 38.19 4.95 -9.07
CA LYS A 178 37.09 4.17 -8.47
C LYS A 178 36.88 2.83 -9.19
N VAL A 179 36.89 2.83 -10.53
CA VAL A 179 36.80 1.60 -11.33
C VAL A 179 37.99 0.68 -11.06
N VAL A 180 39.22 1.20 -11.07
CA VAL A 180 40.45 0.42 -10.83
C VAL A 180 40.47 -0.17 -9.42
N LEU A 181 40.18 0.63 -8.39
CA LEU A 181 40.17 0.19 -7.00
C LEU A 181 39.13 -0.91 -6.76
N PHE A 182 37.93 -0.75 -7.32
CA PHE A 182 36.85 -1.69 -7.12
C PHE A 182 37.04 -2.99 -7.91
N SER A 183 37.45 -2.89 -9.18
CA SER A 183 37.81 -4.06 -9.97
C SER A 183 38.92 -4.87 -9.30
N LEU A 184 39.91 -4.20 -8.68
CA LEU A 184 40.96 -4.88 -7.91
C LEU A 184 40.38 -5.70 -6.75
N GLY A 185 39.46 -5.13 -5.97
CA GLY A 185 38.79 -5.84 -4.87
C GLY A 185 37.95 -7.05 -5.33
N VAL A 186 37.24 -6.91 -6.46
CA VAL A 186 36.47 -8.02 -7.07
C VAL A 186 37.40 -9.13 -7.53
N PHE A 187 38.49 -8.79 -8.23
CA PHE A 187 39.43 -9.77 -8.76
C PHE A 187 40.26 -10.46 -7.66
N GLU A 188 40.66 -9.75 -6.61
CA GLU A 188 41.31 -10.35 -5.42
C GLU A 188 40.34 -11.29 -4.67
N GLY A 189 39.05 -10.93 -4.58
CA GLY A 189 37.99 -11.80 -4.05
C GLY A 189 37.80 -13.08 -4.88
N LEU A 190 37.78 -12.97 -6.21
CA LEU A 190 37.71 -14.13 -7.10
C LEU A 190 38.95 -15.04 -6.98
N LEU A 191 40.15 -14.46 -6.83
CA LEU A 191 41.39 -15.19 -6.54
C LEU A 191 41.37 -15.89 -5.18
N SER A 192 40.61 -15.39 -4.19
CA SER A 192 40.42 -16.10 -2.93
C SER A 192 39.51 -17.32 -3.10
N LEU A 193 38.51 -17.23 -3.98
CA LEU A 193 37.59 -18.32 -4.30
C LEU A 193 38.26 -19.42 -5.14
N SER A 194 39.28 -19.12 -5.94
CA SER A 194 40.04 -20.14 -6.68
C SER A 194 40.76 -21.14 -5.77
N ARG A 195 40.92 -20.82 -4.48
CA ARG A 195 41.52 -21.67 -3.45
C ARG A 195 40.52 -22.61 -2.75
N THR A 196 39.23 -22.53 -3.10
CA THR A 196 38.15 -23.36 -2.54
C THR A 196 37.87 -24.60 -3.40
N PRO A 197 37.35 -25.71 -2.83
CA PRO A 197 36.95 -26.87 -3.63
C PRO A 197 35.76 -26.51 -4.55
N ASN A 198 35.86 -26.80 -5.85
CA ASN A 198 34.91 -26.43 -6.91
C ASN A 198 34.74 -24.91 -7.18
N PRO A 199 35.81 -24.20 -7.56
CA PRO A 199 35.81 -22.74 -7.70
C PRO A 199 34.86 -22.23 -8.80
N ASN A 200 34.64 -23.01 -9.86
CA ASN A 200 33.75 -22.62 -10.96
C ASN A 200 32.26 -22.58 -10.56
N VAL A 201 31.83 -23.41 -9.61
CA VAL A 201 30.43 -23.46 -9.14
C VAL A 201 30.10 -22.24 -8.29
N HIS A 202 31.06 -21.81 -7.45
CA HIS A 202 30.91 -20.59 -6.66
C HIS A 202 30.90 -19.33 -7.53
N VAL A 203 31.71 -19.29 -8.59
CA VAL A 203 31.70 -18.16 -9.54
C VAL A 203 30.46 -18.15 -10.44
N GLN A 204 29.81 -19.29 -10.70
CA GLN A 204 28.48 -19.34 -11.33
C GLN A 204 27.38 -18.71 -10.45
N SER A 205 27.46 -18.85 -9.13
CA SER A 205 26.50 -18.18 -8.23
C SER A 205 26.61 -16.66 -8.21
N LEU A 206 27.74 -16.11 -8.69
CA LEU A 206 28.01 -14.68 -8.84
C LEU A 206 27.79 -14.19 -10.28
N GLU A 207 27.25 -15.03 -11.18
CA GLU A 207 27.09 -14.70 -12.60
C GLU A 207 26.23 -13.45 -12.81
N SER A 208 25.06 -13.37 -12.18
CA SER A 208 24.17 -12.20 -12.31
C SER A 208 24.83 -10.92 -11.83
N ASP A 209 25.59 -10.99 -10.74
CA ASP A 209 26.28 -9.83 -10.15
C ASP A 209 27.51 -9.42 -11.00
N LEU A 210 28.23 -10.38 -11.60
CA LEU A 210 29.35 -10.11 -12.52
C LEU A 210 28.88 -9.60 -13.88
N VAL A 211 27.72 -10.05 -14.37
CA VAL A 211 27.08 -9.57 -15.61
C VAL A 211 26.51 -8.17 -15.42
N ALA A 212 25.87 -7.88 -14.28
CA ALA A 212 25.41 -6.54 -13.94
C ALA A 212 26.60 -5.58 -13.78
N PHE A 213 27.67 -6.01 -13.10
CA PHE A 213 28.90 -5.23 -13.00
C PHE A 213 29.54 -4.97 -14.38
N LEU A 214 29.58 -5.99 -15.25
CA LEU A 214 30.03 -5.85 -16.63
C LEU A 214 29.18 -4.84 -17.43
N SER A 215 27.86 -4.79 -17.21
CA SER A 215 26.97 -3.82 -17.85
C SER A 215 27.33 -2.38 -17.45
N VAL A 216 27.46 -2.13 -16.15
CA VAL A 216 27.85 -0.81 -15.63
C VAL A 216 29.21 -0.38 -16.19
N LEU A 217 30.18 -1.29 -16.23
CA LEU A 217 31.48 -1.01 -16.83
C LEU A 217 31.39 -0.73 -18.34
N LYS A 218 30.54 -1.42 -19.09
CA LYS A 218 30.31 -1.14 -20.52
C LYS A 218 29.68 0.24 -20.74
N ASP A 219 28.77 0.67 -19.88
CA ASP A 219 28.14 1.99 -19.97
C ASP A 219 29.15 3.10 -19.65
N ILE A 220 30.00 2.88 -18.64
CA ILE A 220 31.14 3.76 -18.32
C ILE A 220 32.09 3.84 -19.52
N ARG A 221 32.46 2.69 -20.10
CA ARG A 221 33.31 2.63 -21.29
C ARG A 221 32.71 3.40 -22.47
N ALA A 222 31.43 3.17 -22.80
CA ALA A 222 30.76 3.84 -23.92
C ALA A 222 30.67 5.36 -23.72
N THR A 223 30.58 5.81 -22.47
CA THR A 223 30.60 7.23 -22.12
C THR A 223 32.00 7.83 -22.29
N LEU A 224 33.05 7.11 -21.86
CA LEU A 224 34.45 7.50 -22.04
C LEU A 224 34.88 7.47 -23.52
N GLU A 225 34.39 6.53 -24.32
CA GLU A 225 34.61 6.46 -25.78
C GLU A 225 33.92 7.62 -26.52
N ARG A 226 32.70 8.01 -26.11
CA ARG A 226 32.04 9.22 -26.63
C ARG A 226 32.86 10.48 -26.34
N LEU A 227 33.48 10.57 -25.16
CA LEU A 227 34.38 11.67 -24.79
C LEU A 227 35.67 11.68 -25.60
N SER A 228 36.27 10.51 -25.87
CA SER A 228 37.50 10.41 -26.65
C SER A 228 37.27 10.70 -28.13
N ALA A 229 36.12 10.29 -28.69
CA ALA A 229 35.73 10.52 -30.08
C ALA A 229 35.46 12.02 -30.41
N GLN A 230 35.02 12.82 -29.44
CA GLN A 230 34.78 14.27 -29.62
C GLN A 230 36.07 15.10 -29.82
N ARG A 231 37.25 14.49 -29.81
CA ARG A 231 38.51 15.15 -30.19
C ARG A 231 38.55 15.54 -31.68
N ALA A 232 37.70 14.93 -32.52
CA ALA A 232 37.70 15.10 -33.98
C ALA A 232 36.68 16.11 -34.54
N SER A 233 35.76 16.67 -33.73
CA SER A 233 34.63 17.49 -34.23
C SER A 233 34.68 18.96 -33.80
N SER A 234 34.10 19.83 -34.64
CA SER A 234 34.31 21.29 -34.68
C SER A 234 33.89 22.06 -33.42
N ARG A 235 34.47 23.27 -33.25
CA ARG A 235 34.43 24.12 -32.03
C ARG A 235 33.03 24.47 -31.48
N PHE A 236 31.97 24.39 -32.27
CA PHE A 236 30.63 24.86 -31.88
C PHE A 236 29.84 23.84 -31.05
N LEU A 237 30.02 22.53 -31.29
CA LEU A 237 29.38 21.46 -30.51
C LEU A 237 30.00 21.25 -29.11
N ARG A 238 31.13 21.90 -28.80
CA ARG A 238 31.85 21.72 -27.52
C ARG A 238 31.19 22.35 -26.29
N TYR A 239 30.23 23.25 -26.46
CA TYR A 239 29.67 24.01 -25.33
C TYR A 239 28.27 23.55 -24.91
N VAL A 240 27.47 23.00 -25.82
CA VAL A 240 26.05 22.69 -25.57
C VAL A 240 25.87 21.32 -24.91
N ASP A 241 26.74 20.35 -25.19
CA ASP A 241 26.64 18.98 -24.63
C ASP A 241 27.59 18.74 -23.44
N ARG A 242 28.32 19.78 -23.02
CA ARG A 242 29.41 19.67 -22.03
C ARG A 242 28.91 19.51 -20.59
N ALA A 243 27.81 20.16 -20.23
CA ALA A 243 27.21 20.05 -18.91
C ALA A 243 26.52 18.68 -18.74
N GLY A 244 25.73 18.27 -19.74
CA GLY A 244 25.05 16.98 -19.75
C GLY A 244 25.99 15.78 -19.70
N LEU A 245 27.12 15.81 -20.43
CA LEU A 245 28.10 14.72 -20.33
C LEU A 245 28.85 14.68 -18.99
N LEU A 246 29.19 15.83 -18.39
CA LEU A 246 29.85 15.87 -17.08
C LEU A 246 28.90 15.43 -15.96
N GLU A 247 27.61 15.74 -16.10
CA GLU A 247 26.55 15.28 -15.23
C GLU A 247 26.33 13.78 -15.39
N SER A 248 26.36 13.25 -16.62
CA SER A 248 26.33 11.82 -16.89
C SER A 248 27.55 11.09 -16.30
N ILE A 249 28.77 11.64 -16.37
CA ILE A 249 29.95 11.06 -15.70
C ILE A 249 29.76 11.04 -14.17
N ALA A 250 29.22 12.10 -13.58
CA ALA A 250 28.97 12.17 -12.14
C ALA A 250 27.84 11.22 -11.71
N GLU A 251 26.81 11.07 -12.53
CA GLU A 251 25.71 10.11 -12.36
C GLU A 251 26.23 8.67 -12.46
N GLN A 252 27.05 8.36 -13.46
CA GLN A 252 27.69 7.05 -13.58
C GLN A 252 28.64 6.77 -12.40
N GLY A 253 29.34 7.79 -11.88
CA GLY A 253 30.11 7.69 -10.65
C GLY A 253 29.26 7.37 -9.42
N ARG A 254 28.11 8.03 -9.24
CA ARG A 254 27.15 7.76 -8.16
C ARG A 254 26.49 6.40 -8.30
N ASN A 255 26.15 5.99 -9.52
CA ASN A 255 25.57 4.68 -9.81
C ASN A 255 26.58 3.57 -9.53
N LEU A 256 27.84 3.77 -9.93
CA LEU A 256 28.93 2.88 -9.57
C LEU A 256 29.11 2.83 -8.05
N GLU A 257 29.07 3.96 -7.33
CA GLU A 257 29.24 4.00 -5.87
C GLU A 257 28.08 3.34 -5.11
N THR A 258 26.84 3.53 -5.58
CA THR A 258 25.63 2.86 -5.05
C THR A 258 25.67 1.36 -5.32
N TYR A 259 26.09 0.97 -6.53
CA TYR A 259 26.29 -0.43 -6.89
C TYR A 259 27.45 -1.07 -6.11
N ILE A 260 28.54 -0.34 -5.88
CA ILE A 260 29.69 -0.77 -5.07
C ILE A 260 29.27 -0.98 -3.62
N GLN A 261 28.45 -0.11 -3.03
CA GLN A 261 27.92 -0.29 -1.67
C GLN A 261 26.98 -1.50 -1.60
N TYR A 262 26.12 -1.68 -2.60
CA TYR A 262 25.22 -2.83 -2.71
C TYR A 262 26.00 -4.15 -2.89
N PHE A 263 26.98 -4.18 -3.80
CA PHE A 263 27.85 -5.32 -4.06
C PHE A 263 28.79 -5.58 -2.88
N ASN A 264 29.40 -4.58 -2.25
CA ASN A 264 30.24 -4.79 -1.07
C ASN A 264 29.42 -5.33 0.10
N THR A 265 28.16 -4.94 0.25
CA THR A 265 27.29 -5.51 1.30
C THR A 265 26.94 -6.96 0.97
N ARG A 266 26.49 -7.25 -0.26
CA ARG A 266 26.04 -8.57 -0.69
C ARG A 266 27.16 -9.59 -0.94
N SER A 267 28.29 -9.17 -1.51
CA SER A 267 29.48 -9.98 -1.74
C SER A 267 30.33 -10.16 -0.48
N SER A 268 30.37 -9.17 0.44
CA SER A 268 30.90 -9.39 1.81
C SER A 268 30.10 -10.45 2.55
N ILE A 269 28.78 -10.49 2.34
CA ILE A 269 27.89 -11.51 2.89
C ILE A 269 28.11 -12.86 2.19
N ALA A 270 28.23 -12.91 0.86
CA ALA A 270 28.43 -14.17 0.13
C ALA A 270 29.83 -14.79 0.34
N ILE A 271 30.89 -13.98 0.37
CA ILE A 271 32.29 -14.40 0.59
C ILE A 271 32.50 -14.78 2.07
N ARG A 272 31.84 -14.13 3.04
CA ARG A 272 31.91 -14.53 4.47
C ARG A 272 31.02 -15.70 4.84
N LEU A 273 29.95 -15.98 4.09
CA LEU A 273 28.97 -17.01 4.46
C LEU A 273 29.00 -18.29 3.62
N GLY A 274 29.70 -18.34 2.47
CA GLY A 274 29.79 -19.57 1.67
C GLY A 274 28.43 -20.14 1.26
N LEU A 275 27.43 -19.28 1.04
CA LEU A 275 26.03 -19.66 0.77
C LEU A 275 25.76 -19.71 -0.74
N GLY A 276 26.10 -20.81 -1.39
CA GLY A 276 25.49 -21.16 -2.67
C GLY A 276 24.11 -21.78 -2.43
N SER A 277 23.02 -21.11 -2.86
CA SER A 277 21.70 -21.70 -3.27
C SER A 277 20.47 -20.81 -3.01
N ILE A 278 20.40 -19.56 -3.51
CA ILE A 278 19.12 -18.80 -3.50
C ILE A 278 18.72 -18.16 -4.85
N SER A 279 19.56 -18.16 -5.90
CA SER A 279 19.33 -17.28 -7.06
C SER A 279 18.47 -17.79 -8.23
N GLU A 280 17.81 -18.95 -8.17
CA GLU A 280 17.12 -19.53 -9.35
C GLU A 280 15.61 -19.27 -9.47
N ARG A 281 15.01 -18.26 -8.82
CA ARG A 281 13.56 -18.02 -8.96
C ARG A 281 13.09 -16.61 -9.31
N SER A 282 13.98 -15.72 -9.73
CA SER A 282 13.58 -14.32 -10.01
C SER A 282 14.07 -13.79 -11.35
N SER A 283 13.87 -14.54 -12.44
CA SER A 283 13.97 -13.98 -13.80
C SER A 283 13.16 -14.79 -14.82
N SER A 284 11.86 -14.58 -14.87
CA SER A 284 11.07 -14.73 -16.09
C SER A 284 9.82 -13.86 -16.02
N SER A 285 9.86 -12.72 -16.71
CA SER A 285 8.70 -11.89 -17.02
C SER A 285 7.96 -12.48 -18.22
N SER A 286 6.82 -13.12 -17.98
CA SER A 286 5.69 -13.18 -18.91
C SER A 286 4.54 -13.93 -18.23
N SER A 287 3.36 -13.29 -18.20
CA SER A 287 2.16 -13.68 -17.44
C SER A 287 2.38 -13.71 -15.93
N ILE A 288 1.70 -12.85 -15.18
CA ILE A 288 1.52 -13.06 -13.74
C ILE A 288 0.65 -14.32 -13.65
N PRO A 289 1.15 -15.50 -13.21
CA PRO A 289 0.23 -16.48 -12.69
C PRO A 289 -0.33 -15.82 -11.44
N ARG A 290 -1.66 -15.69 -11.33
CA ARG A 290 -2.30 -15.51 -10.03
C ARG A 290 -1.55 -16.42 -9.06
N LYS A 291 -0.84 -15.86 -8.09
CA LYS A 291 -0.14 -16.67 -7.09
C LYS A 291 -1.21 -17.57 -6.49
N ASP A 292 -1.13 -18.87 -6.75
CA ASP A 292 -1.83 -19.90 -5.98
C ASP A 292 -1.31 -19.80 -4.54
N LEU A 293 -1.82 -18.83 -3.78
CA LEU A 293 -1.69 -18.67 -2.33
C LEU A 293 -2.77 -19.48 -1.61
N ARG A 294 -3.42 -20.44 -2.29
CA ARG A 294 -4.19 -21.49 -1.64
C ARG A 294 -3.23 -22.24 -0.74
N ARG A 295 -3.31 -22.05 0.57
CA ARG A 295 -2.50 -22.77 1.57
C ARG A 295 -2.48 -24.25 1.17
N LEU A 296 -1.31 -24.74 0.74
CA LEU A 296 -1.11 -26.16 0.47
C LEU A 296 -1.61 -26.93 1.69
N LEU A 297 -2.66 -27.75 1.49
CA LEU A 297 -3.22 -28.58 2.56
C LEU A 297 -2.05 -29.34 3.22
N PRO A 298 -1.96 -29.36 4.57
CA PRO A 298 -0.86 -30.02 5.25
C PRO A 298 -0.74 -31.48 4.81
N SER A 299 0.48 -31.99 4.67
CA SER A 299 0.68 -33.36 4.19
C SER A 299 0.01 -34.39 5.13
N PRO A 300 -0.66 -35.41 4.58
CA PRO A 300 -1.44 -36.36 5.37
C PRO A 300 -0.56 -37.09 6.38
N THR A 301 -0.93 -37.02 7.66
CA THR A 301 -0.33 -37.84 8.71
C THR A 301 -0.98 -39.23 8.67
N LYS A 302 -0.18 -40.30 8.67
CA LYS A 302 -0.74 -41.67 8.74
C LYS A 302 -1.41 -41.87 10.11
N LEU A 303 -2.73 -41.98 10.09
CA LEU A 303 -3.58 -42.23 11.25
C LEU A 303 -3.48 -43.71 11.65
N PHE A 304 -3.54 -44.01 12.95
CA PHE A 304 -3.55 -45.39 13.47
C PHE A 304 -4.67 -45.54 14.50
N GLY A 305 -5.50 -46.58 14.36
CA GLY A 305 -6.49 -46.97 15.37
C GLY A 305 -7.60 -45.94 15.58
N ARG A 306 -7.89 -45.17 14.54
CA ARG A 306 -8.92 -44.13 14.50
C ARG A 306 -9.74 -44.19 13.22
N GLU A 307 -9.66 -45.32 12.53
CA GLU A 307 -10.32 -45.56 11.25
C GLU A 307 -11.84 -45.53 11.43
N ASP A 308 -12.35 -45.99 12.57
CA ASP A 308 -13.77 -45.95 12.92
C ASP A 308 -14.27 -44.53 13.20
N GLU A 309 -13.53 -43.73 13.98
CA GLU A 309 -13.88 -42.32 14.20
C GLU A 309 -13.76 -41.50 12.91
N LEU A 310 -12.72 -41.74 12.10
CA LEU A 310 -12.55 -41.13 10.79
C LEU A 310 -13.73 -41.49 9.87
N ALA A 311 -14.06 -42.77 9.75
CA ALA A 311 -15.19 -43.24 8.94
C ALA A 311 -16.52 -42.64 9.43
N THR A 312 -16.70 -42.50 10.74
CA THR A 312 -17.89 -41.85 11.32
C THR A 312 -17.98 -40.38 10.90
N ILE A 313 -16.90 -39.60 11.05
CA ILE A 313 -16.87 -38.18 10.68
C ILE A 313 -17.04 -38.01 9.17
N VAL A 314 -16.31 -38.77 8.36
CA VAL A 314 -16.39 -38.73 6.90
C VAL A 314 -17.79 -39.11 6.42
N ASN A 315 -18.39 -40.19 6.92
CA ASN A 315 -19.74 -40.56 6.53
C ASN A 315 -20.77 -39.49 6.94
N LEU A 316 -20.65 -38.88 8.13
CA LEU A 316 -21.56 -37.80 8.54
C LEU A 316 -21.48 -36.59 7.60
N ILE A 317 -20.27 -36.22 7.16
CA ILE A 317 -20.05 -35.07 6.27
C ILE A 317 -20.42 -35.39 4.80
N SER A 318 -20.14 -36.62 4.34
CA SER A 318 -20.29 -37.03 2.93
C SER A 318 -21.68 -37.56 2.55
N VAL A 319 -22.49 -38.06 3.49
CA VAL A 319 -23.75 -38.78 3.18
C VAL A 319 -24.88 -37.86 2.66
N THR A 320 -24.88 -36.56 2.97
CA THR A 320 -26.00 -35.66 2.63
C THR A 320 -25.51 -34.39 1.93
N PRO A 321 -25.65 -34.26 0.59
CA PRO A 321 -25.18 -33.09 -0.14
C PRO A 321 -25.88 -31.76 0.20
N ALA A 322 -27.10 -31.83 0.74
CA ALA A 322 -27.98 -30.70 0.96
C ALA A 322 -28.07 -30.22 2.43
N GLN A 323 -27.32 -30.82 3.36
CA GLN A 323 -27.40 -30.48 4.79
C GLN A 323 -26.02 -30.05 5.33
N GLN A 324 -25.99 -28.91 6.03
CA GLN A 324 -24.80 -28.43 6.74
C GLN A 324 -24.52 -29.31 7.97
N VAL A 325 -23.24 -29.64 8.20
CA VAL A 325 -22.80 -30.49 9.31
C VAL A 325 -21.80 -29.74 10.18
N HIS A 326 -22.09 -29.65 11.48
CA HIS A 326 -21.23 -29.01 12.48
C HIS A 326 -20.84 -30.02 13.55
N LEU A 327 -19.54 -30.25 13.72
CA LEU A 327 -18.98 -31.26 14.63
C LEU A 327 -17.86 -30.65 15.48
N ALA A 328 -17.80 -31.05 16.75
CA ALA A 328 -16.72 -30.70 17.66
C ALA A 328 -15.97 -31.99 18.08
N ILE A 329 -14.65 -32.02 17.85
CA ILE A 329 -13.76 -33.06 18.35
C ILE A 329 -13.20 -32.59 19.69
N LEU A 330 -13.74 -33.17 20.76
CA LEU A 330 -13.32 -32.88 22.13
C LEU A 330 -12.22 -33.85 22.57
N GLY A 331 -11.34 -33.41 23.46
CA GLY A 331 -10.40 -34.31 24.12
C GLY A 331 -9.20 -33.62 24.75
N PRO A 332 -8.41 -34.34 25.55
CA PRO A 332 -7.22 -33.80 26.20
C PRO A 332 -6.11 -33.43 25.19
N GLY A 333 -5.09 -32.69 25.64
CA GLY A 333 -3.92 -32.37 24.83
C GLY A 333 -3.17 -33.62 24.36
N GLY A 334 -2.65 -33.62 23.13
CA GLY A 334 -1.86 -34.74 22.61
C GLY A 334 -2.65 -36.00 22.21
N ILE A 335 -3.99 -35.98 22.30
CA ILE A 335 -4.85 -37.14 22.00
C ILE A 335 -5.01 -37.45 20.50
N GLY A 336 -4.50 -36.59 19.61
CA GLY A 336 -4.54 -36.77 18.16
C GLY A 336 -5.67 -36.04 17.42
N LYS A 337 -6.31 -35.02 18.02
CA LYS A 337 -7.40 -34.24 17.39
C LYS A 337 -6.99 -33.59 16.06
N THR A 338 -5.86 -32.88 16.06
CA THR A 338 -5.32 -32.23 14.86
C THR A 338 -5.01 -33.26 13.78
N SER A 339 -4.37 -34.39 14.13
CA SER A 339 -4.05 -35.47 13.19
C SER A 339 -5.32 -36.09 12.58
N LEU A 340 -6.35 -36.35 13.38
CA LEU A 340 -7.63 -36.84 12.90
C LEU A 340 -8.30 -35.85 11.93
N SER A 341 -8.25 -34.55 12.24
CA SER A 341 -8.83 -33.49 11.41
C SER A 341 -8.10 -33.33 10.08
N LEU A 342 -6.77 -33.45 10.07
CA LEU A 342 -5.99 -33.46 8.83
C LEU A 342 -6.27 -34.71 7.98
N SER A 343 -6.44 -35.87 8.61
CA SER A 343 -6.84 -37.09 7.90
C SER A 343 -8.24 -36.98 7.27
N VAL A 344 -9.18 -36.26 7.90
CA VAL A 344 -10.50 -35.95 7.31
C VAL A 344 -10.34 -35.11 6.03
N LEU A 345 -9.47 -34.10 6.03
CA LEU A 345 -9.26 -33.25 4.84
C LEU A 345 -8.66 -34.03 3.65
N SER A 346 -7.84 -35.03 3.94
CA SER A 346 -7.16 -35.84 2.93
C SER A 346 -7.95 -37.09 2.49
N ASP A 347 -9.17 -37.30 2.98
CA ASP A 347 -10.00 -38.45 2.61
C ASP A 347 -10.63 -38.27 1.21
N GLU A 348 -10.61 -39.32 0.39
CA GLU A 348 -11.11 -39.29 -1.01
C GLU A 348 -12.61 -38.90 -1.11
N LYS A 349 -13.43 -39.26 -0.11
CA LYS A 349 -14.86 -38.90 -0.09
C LYS A 349 -15.09 -37.43 0.27
N ILE A 350 -14.18 -36.82 1.02
CA ILE A 350 -14.22 -35.39 1.37
C ILE A 350 -13.64 -34.56 0.21
N GLU A 351 -12.56 -35.05 -0.41
CA GLU A 351 -12.00 -34.46 -1.62
C GLU A 351 -13.03 -34.39 -2.76
N SER A 352 -13.74 -35.49 -3.01
CA SER A 352 -14.80 -35.51 -4.03
C SER A 352 -16.01 -34.63 -3.68
N ALA A 353 -16.30 -34.40 -2.40
CA ALA A 353 -17.44 -33.59 -1.96
C ALA A 353 -17.15 -32.07 -1.89
N PHE A 354 -15.91 -31.64 -1.60
CA PHE A 354 -15.56 -30.23 -1.39
C PHE A 354 -14.43 -29.72 -2.30
N ASN A 355 -13.74 -30.60 -3.03
CA ASN A 355 -12.64 -30.31 -3.94
C ASN A 355 -11.57 -29.40 -3.32
N GLU A 356 -11.26 -28.24 -3.91
CA GLU A 356 -10.25 -27.31 -3.42
C GLU A 356 -10.72 -26.43 -2.24
N ARG A 357 -12.00 -26.52 -1.84
CA ARG A 357 -12.65 -25.65 -0.83
C ARG A 357 -12.62 -26.27 0.57
N ARG A 358 -11.44 -26.78 0.91
CA ARG A 358 -11.09 -27.45 2.18
C ARG A 358 -10.10 -26.55 2.90
N TYR A 359 -10.48 -26.01 4.05
CA TYR A 359 -9.68 -25.00 4.76
C TYR A 359 -9.26 -25.49 6.14
N PHE A 360 -7.97 -25.38 6.44
CA PHE A 360 -7.39 -25.69 7.75
C PHE A 360 -6.86 -24.41 8.40
N LEU A 361 -7.42 -24.05 9.56
CA LEU A 361 -7.13 -22.82 10.28
C LEU A 361 -6.56 -23.12 11.68
N PRO A 362 -5.25 -22.95 11.88
CA PRO A 362 -4.64 -23.06 13.20
C PRO A 362 -5.00 -21.82 14.04
N CYS A 363 -5.73 -22.01 15.13
CA CYS A 363 -6.21 -20.93 16.00
C CYS A 363 -5.26 -20.63 17.19
N ASP A 364 -4.13 -21.33 17.27
CA ASP A 364 -3.15 -21.18 18.36
C ASP A 364 -2.33 -19.89 18.29
N THR A 365 -2.23 -19.28 17.10
CA THR A 365 -1.54 -18.00 16.87
C THR A 365 -2.48 -16.79 16.85
N THR A 366 -3.81 -16.98 17.00
CA THR A 366 -4.83 -15.94 16.86
C THR A 366 -5.63 -15.75 18.16
N PRO A 367 -5.09 -15.01 19.15
CA PRO A 367 -5.73 -14.83 20.46
C PRO A 367 -6.92 -13.86 20.46
N SER A 368 -7.21 -13.19 19.34
CA SER A 368 -8.34 -12.27 19.19
C SER A 368 -9.18 -12.62 17.95
N LEU A 369 -10.45 -12.22 17.99
CA LEU A 369 -11.38 -12.47 16.89
C LEU A 369 -10.93 -11.76 15.61
N ASP A 370 -10.36 -10.56 15.70
CA ASP A 370 -9.87 -9.81 14.54
C ASP A 370 -8.75 -10.56 13.81
N LEU A 371 -7.74 -11.03 14.54
CA LEU A 371 -6.62 -11.80 13.98
C LEU A 371 -7.10 -13.13 13.39
N PHE A 372 -8.08 -13.77 14.03
CA PHE A 372 -8.70 -14.97 13.49
C PHE A 372 -9.47 -14.68 12.19
N LEU A 373 -10.18 -13.56 12.12
CA LEU A 373 -10.87 -13.14 10.90
C LEU A 373 -9.89 -12.76 9.78
N ASP A 374 -8.71 -12.22 10.10
CA ASP A 374 -7.62 -12.02 9.13
C ASP A 374 -7.10 -13.34 8.57
N GLU A 375 -6.88 -14.32 9.45
CA GLU A 375 -6.43 -15.67 9.10
C GLU A 375 -7.46 -16.40 8.22
N LEU A 376 -8.73 -16.32 8.59
CA LEU A 376 -9.87 -16.88 7.86
C LEU A 376 -10.09 -16.17 6.52
N GLY A 377 -10.00 -14.84 6.50
CA GLY A 377 -10.09 -14.04 5.28
C GLY A 377 -8.99 -14.42 4.29
N ALA A 378 -7.74 -14.45 4.76
CA ALA A 378 -6.59 -14.88 3.96
C ALA A 378 -6.74 -16.32 3.43
N ALA A 379 -7.36 -17.23 4.18
CA ALA A 379 -7.62 -18.59 3.71
C ALA A 379 -8.70 -18.65 2.62
N LEU A 380 -9.69 -17.76 2.68
CA LEU A 380 -10.81 -17.68 1.73
C LEU A 380 -10.54 -16.78 0.53
N ASP A 381 -9.33 -16.23 0.40
CA ASP A 381 -8.98 -15.20 -0.59
C ASP A 381 -9.90 -13.96 -0.48
N VAL A 382 -10.33 -13.69 0.76
CA VAL A 382 -11.08 -12.50 1.15
C VAL A 382 -10.10 -11.51 1.76
N ASP A 383 -9.94 -10.36 1.12
CA ASP A 383 -9.02 -9.32 1.57
C ASP A 383 -9.27 -8.98 3.05
N GLY A 384 -8.23 -9.19 3.88
CA GLY A 384 -8.29 -8.96 5.33
C GLY A 384 -8.57 -7.51 5.75
N PHE A 385 -8.73 -6.57 4.82
CA PHE A 385 -8.82 -5.13 5.12
C PHE A 385 -10.21 -4.54 4.86
N SER A 386 -11.22 -5.35 4.52
CA SER A 386 -12.60 -4.84 4.41
C SER A 386 -13.21 -4.61 5.79
N THR A 387 -13.89 -3.48 6.01
CA THR A 387 -14.65 -3.25 7.27
C THR A 387 -15.97 -3.99 7.34
N GLN A 388 -16.32 -4.66 6.26
CA GLN A 388 -17.28 -5.73 6.21
C GLN A 388 -16.58 -7.09 6.11
N ARG A 389 -15.39 -7.26 6.71
CA ARG A 389 -14.60 -8.51 6.72
C ARG A 389 -15.47 -9.73 6.96
N LEU A 390 -16.28 -9.65 8.01
CA LEU A 390 -17.27 -10.64 8.35
C LEU A 390 -18.23 -10.91 7.19
N GLN A 391 -18.86 -9.88 6.63
CA GLN A 391 -19.84 -10.05 5.56
C GLN A 391 -19.21 -10.56 4.25
N SER A 392 -17.98 -10.18 3.92
CA SER A 392 -17.25 -10.70 2.75
C SER A 392 -16.85 -12.17 2.94
N ILE A 393 -16.38 -12.54 4.14
CA ILE A 393 -16.16 -13.93 4.54
C ILE A 393 -17.46 -14.72 4.41
N PHE A 394 -18.56 -14.21 4.98
CA PHE A 394 -19.88 -14.81 4.88
C PHE A 394 -20.38 -14.91 3.44
N PHE A 395 -20.10 -13.91 2.61
CA PHE A 395 -20.48 -13.90 1.20
C PHE A 395 -19.75 -15.00 0.41
N GLN A 396 -18.42 -15.10 0.53
CA GLN A 396 -17.66 -16.17 -0.09
C GLN A 396 -18.10 -17.55 0.39
N LEU A 397 -18.28 -17.69 1.71
CA LEU A 397 -18.76 -18.93 2.29
C LEU A 397 -20.18 -19.30 1.83
N ARG A 398 -21.04 -18.33 1.49
CA ARG A 398 -22.41 -18.54 0.96
C ARG A 398 -22.44 -18.98 -0.52
N GLN A 399 -21.45 -18.63 -1.32
CA GLN A 399 -21.46 -18.94 -2.75
C GLN A 399 -21.30 -20.44 -3.01
N HIS A 400 -20.58 -21.13 -2.14
CA HIS A 400 -20.02 -22.43 -2.45
C HIS A 400 -19.91 -23.32 -1.22
N ARG A 401 -20.11 -24.62 -1.40
CA ARG A 401 -19.99 -25.58 -0.31
C ARG A 401 -18.53 -25.69 0.15
N SER A 402 -18.28 -25.45 1.44
CA SER A 402 -16.94 -25.37 2.01
C SER A 402 -16.84 -26.14 3.33
N LEU A 403 -15.68 -26.77 3.56
CA LEU A 403 -15.34 -27.42 4.83
C LEU A 403 -14.29 -26.57 5.56
N LEU A 404 -14.67 -26.05 6.72
CA LEU A 404 -13.81 -25.26 7.60
C LEU A 404 -13.38 -26.10 8.81
N ILE A 405 -12.07 -26.30 8.97
CA ILE A 405 -11.47 -26.92 10.15
C ILE A 405 -10.80 -25.86 11.01
N LEU A 406 -11.31 -25.67 12.24
CA LEU A 406 -10.74 -24.76 13.24
C LEU A 406 -9.98 -25.58 14.29
N ASP A 407 -8.65 -25.48 14.30
CA ASP A 407 -7.79 -26.29 15.18
C ASP A 407 -7.32 -25.50 16.41
N ASN A 408 -7.32 -26.14 17.59
CA ASN A 408 -6.94 -25.54 18.89
C ASN A 408 -7.74 -24.27 19.24
N PHE A 409 -9.06 -24.31 19.00
CA PHE A 409 -9.96 -23.17 19.16
C PHE A 409 -10.05 -22.64 20.60
N GLU A 410 -9.57 -23.41 21.59
CA GLU A 410 -9.51 -22.97 22.98
C GLU A 410 -8.76 -21.63 23.17
N THR A 411 -7.76 -21.34 22.32
CA THR A 411 -6.96 -20.12 22.40
C THR A 411 -7.81 -18.86 22.20
N LEU A 412 -8.82 -18.96 21.32
CA LEU A 412 -9.76 -17.88 21.02
C LEU A 412 -10.95 -17.87 21.99
N TRP A 413 -11.41 -19.04 22.45
CA TRP A 413 -12.65 -19.21 23.22
C TRP A 413 -12.50 -19.15 24.75
N ASP A 414 -11.36 -19.59 25.30
CA ASP A 414 -11.14 -19.64 26.76
C ASP A 414 -11.16 -18.26 27.46
N PRO A 415 -10.69 -17.14 26.87
CA PRO A 415 -10.68 -15.85 27.55
C PRO A 415 -12.10 -15.34 27.88
N LEU A 416 -12.40 -15.20 29.18
CA LEU A 416 -13.76 -14.86 29.69
C LEU A 416 -14.34 -13.53 29.18
N HIS A 417 -13.49 -12.57 28.79
CA HIS A 417 -13.92 -11.23 28.37
C HIS A 417 -14.30 -11.16 26.88
N THR A 418 -13.82 -12.10 26.05
CA THR A 418 -14.14 -12.19 24.61
C THR A 418 -15.02 -13.39 24.26
N ARG A 419 -15.23 -14.32 25.20
CA ARG A 419 -15.97 -15.57 24.98
C ARG A 419 -17.35 -15.36 24.34
N SER A 420 -18.13 -14.39 24.83
CA SER A 420 -19.47 -14.08 24.30
C SER A 420 -19.43 -13.61 22.85
N GLU A 421 -18.42 -12.84 22.49
CA GLU A 421 -18.23 -12.30 21.13
C GLU A 421 -17.86 -13.41 20.14
N VAL A 422 -16.95 -14.30 20.56
CA VAL A 422 -16.52 -15.48 19.78
C VAL A 422 -17.66 -16.48 19.58
N GLU A 423 -18.48 -16.72 20.61
CA GLU A 423 -19.67 -17.57 20.51
C GLU A 423 -20.73 -16.96 19.57
N ASN A 424 -20.95 -15.64 19.61
CA ASN A 424 -21.83 -14.96 18.67
C ASN A 424 -21.34 -15.09 17.23
N PHE A 425 -20.03 -14.97 16.99
CA PHE A 425 -19.45 -15.18 15.67
C PHE A 425 -19.65 -16.63 15.18
N LEU A 426 -19.36 -17.62 16.02
CA LEU A 426 -19.58 -19.03 15.67
C LEU A 426 -21.05 -19.33 15.39
N ALA A 427 -21.97 -18.73 16.14
CA ALA A 427 -23.40 -18.84 15.90
C ALA A 427 -23.73 -18.34 14.48
N GLN A 428 -23.26 -17.15 14.12
CA GLN A 428 -23.43 -16.62 12.76
C GLN A 428 -22.80 -17.52 11.69
N LEU A 429 -21.58 -18.04 11.92
CA LEU A 429 -20.89 -18.97 11.01
C LEU A 429 -21.69 -20.24 10.77
N SER A 430 -22.31 -20.79 11.81
CA SER A 430 -23.15 -21.99 11.74
C SER A 430 -24.50 -21.78 11.05
N THR A 431 -24.94 -20.53 10.85
CA THR A 431 -26.18 -20.25 10.10
C THR A 431 -26.01 -20.28 8.59
N VAL A 432 -24.77 -20.47 8.09
CA VAL A 432 -24.47 -20.42 6.66
C VAL A 432 -24.71 -21.79 6.00
N PRO A 433 -25.72 -21.93 5.12
CA PRO A 433 -26.21 -23.23 4.63
C PRO A 433 -25.17 -24.05 3.85
N THR A 434 -24.15 -23.39 3.32
CA THR A 434 -23.07 -23.98 2.50
C THR A 434 -21.83 -24.34 3.31
N VAL A 435 -21.76 -24.00 4.61
CA VAL A 435 -20.59 -24.24 5.46
C VAL A 435 -20.76 -25.50 6.29
N SER A 436 -19.78 -26.40 6.22
CA SER A 436 -19.60 -27.47 7.21
C SER A 436 -18.44 -27.11 8.12
N LEU A 437 -18.64 -27.25 9.44
CA LEU A 437 -17.69 -26.81 10.47
C LEU A 437 -17.18 -28.01 11.25
N LEU A 438 -15.87 -28.17 11.32
CA LEU A 438 -15.22 -29.13 12.19
C LEU A 438 -14.25 -28.40 13.13
N LEU A 439 -14.51 -28.49 14.44
CA LEU A 439 -13.77 -27.73 15.44
C LEU A 439 -13.01 -28.69 16.36
N THR A 440 -11.73 -28.43 16.64
CA THR A 440 -10.98 -29.14 17.68
C THR A 440 -10.78 -28.23 18.89
N ILE A 441 -11.02 -28.79 20.09
CA ILE A 441 -10.90 -28.04 21.33
C ILE A 441 -10.44 -28.92 22.48
N ARG A 442 -9.73 -28.33 23.43
CA ARG A 442 -9.38 -28.98 24.70
C ARG A 442 -10.54 -28.96 25.68
N GLY A 443 -10.67 -30.05 26.42
CA GLY A 443 -11.67 -30.18 27.49
C GLY A 443 -12.89 -30.99 27.09
N SER A 444 -13.94 -30.89 27.90
CA SER A 444 -15.19 -31.65 27.77
C SER A 444 -16.39 -30.79 27.41
N GLN A 445 -16.18 -29.49 27.14
CA GLN A 445 -17.21 -28.53 26.77
C GLN A 445 -16.96 -28.03 25.35
N HIS A 446 -18.02 -27.76 24.62
CA HIS A 446 -17.99 -27.12 23.31
C HIS A 446 -18.48 -25.67 23.41
N PRO A 447 -18.13 -24.79 22.44
CA PRO A 447 -18.69 -23.45 22.35
C PRO A 447 -20.23 -23.45 22.31
N GLY A 448 -20.84 -22.45 22.97
CA GLY A 448 -22.26 -22.15 22.87
C GLY A 448 -22.62 -21.49 21.54
N GLY A 449 -23.91 -21.44 21.20
CA GLY A 449 -24.43 -20.72 20.02
C GLY A 449 -24.44 -21.48 18.69
N VAL A 450 -23.83 -22.67 18.62
CA VAL A 450 -23.82 -23.52 17.41
C VAL A 450 -24.77 -24.71 17.56
N GLU A 451 -25.58 -24.98 16.55
CA GLU A 451 -26.39 -26.21 16.48
C GLU A 451 -25.52 -27.40 16.03
N TRP A 452 -24.93 -28.10 17.00
CA TRP A 452 -24.08 -29.26 16.73
C TRP A 452 -24.89 -30.45 16.22
N THR A 453 -24.60 -30.91 15.00
CA THR A 453 -25.35 -31.99 14.31
C THR A 453 -25.31 -33.30 15.09
N ARG A 454 -24.16 -33.61 15.71
CA ARG A 454 -23.98 -34.75 16.60
C ARG A 454 -22.84 -34.47 17.57
N LEU A 455 -23.10 -34.63 18.86
CA LEU A 455 -22.06 -34.60 19.87
C LEU A 455 -21.30 -35.93 19.86
N LEU A 456 -20.06 -35.88 19.36
CA LEU A 456 -19.15 -37.01 19.45
C LEU A 456 -18.64 -37.12 20.89
N PRO A 457 -18.50 -38.35 21.44
CA PRO A 457 -17.84 -38.51 22.72
C PRO A 457 -16.39 -37.97 22.64
N PRO A 458 -15.84 -37.40 23.73
CA PRO A 458 -14.45 -36.98 23.74
C PRO A 458 -13.52 -38.12 23.31
N LEU A 459 -12.51 -37.81 22.48
CA LEU A 459 -11.57 -38.80 22.00
C LEU A 459 -10.92 -39.50 23.17
N ARG A 460 -11.09 -40.82 23.22
CA ARG A 460 -10.46 -41.71 24.20
C ARG A 460 -9.03 -42.00 23.76
N PRO A 461 -8.09 -42.37 24.63
CA PRO A 461 -6.77 -42.81 24.18
C PRO A 461 -6.81 -44.01 23.21
N LEU A 462 -5.70 -44.27 22.52
CA LEU A 462 -5.65 -45.37 21.55
C LEU A 462 -5.82 -46.72 22.24
N GLU A 463 -6.41 -47.68 21.52
CA GLU A 463 -6.36 -49.06 21.98
C GLU A 463 -4.92 -49.57 21.99
N LEU A 464 -4.63 -50.48 22.92
CA LEU A 464 -3.28 -50.97 23.18
C LEU A 464 -2.62 -51.57 21.92
N GLN A 465 -3.40 -52.25 21.08
CA GLN A 465 -2.93 -52.81 19.82
C GLN A 465 -2.46 -51.71 18.84
N HIS A 466 -3.25 -50.65 18.68
CA HIS A 466 -2.95 -49.52 17.79
C HIS A 466 -1.82 -48.64 18.32
N ALA A 467 -1.77 -48.41 19.64
CA ALA A 467 -0.64 -47.75 20.29
C ALA A 467 0.67 -48.53 20.08
N GLY A 468 0.62 -49.86 20.12
CA GLY A 468 1.76 -50.74 19.79
C GLY A 468 2.18 -50.66 18.33
N MET A 469 1.26 -50.54 17.38
CA MET A 469 1.59 -50.32 15.96
C MET A 469 2.32 -48.98 15.76
N LEU A 470 1.82 -47.90 16.38
CA LEU A 470 2.46 -46.58 16.34
C LEU A 470 3.88 -46.65 16.93
N PHE A 471 4.03 -47.30 18.09
CA PHE A 471 5.32 -47.48 18.75
C PHE A 471 6.30 -48.29 17.90
N ARG A 472 5.86 -49.42 17.33
CA ARG A 472 6.69 -50.29 16.46
C ARG A 472 7.14 -49.55 15.21
N ARG A 473 6.28 -48.74 14.61
CA ARG A 473 6.62 -47.99 13.39
C ARG A 473 7.76 -47.01 13.62
N ILE A 474 7.76 -46.32 14.76
CA ILE A 474 8.76 -45.30 15.08
C ILE A 474 10.04 -45.94 15.62
N SER A 475 9.90 -46.90 16.55
CA SER A 475 11.05 -47.51 17.24
C SER A 475 11.71 -48.67 16.47
N GLY A 476 10.99 -49.29 15.52
CA GLY A 476 11.38 -50.53 14.85
C GLY A 476 11.35 -51.77 15.75
N LYS A 477 10.96 -51.65 17.03
CA LYS A 477 10.99 -52.74 18.03
C LYS A 477 9.65 -53.46 18.13
N GLU A 478 9.70 -54.76 18.38
CA GLU A 478 8.48 -55.58 18.55
C GLU A 478 7.85 -55.38 19.93
N ASN A 479 6.55 -55.68 20.04
CA ASN A 479 5.78 -55.52 21.27
C ASN A 479 6.15 -56.62 22.30
N THR A 480 7.19 -56.37 23.10
CA THR A 480 7.51 -57.19 24.28
C THR A 480 6.59 -56.85 25.46
N SER A 481 6.62 -57.64 26.54
CA SER A 481 5.81 -57.38 27.76
C SER A 481 6.05 -55.97 28.31
N HIS A 482 7.31 -55.53 28.38
CA HIS A 482 7.70 -54.21 28.85
C HIS A 482 7.21 -53.07 27.94
N VAL A 483 7.10 -53.29 26.62
CA VAL A 483 6.48 -52.31 25.70
C VAL A 483 4.99 -52.17 26.01
N VAL A 484 4.29 -53.28 26.27
CA VAL A 484 2.88 -53.25 26.66
C VAL A 484 2.68 -52.51 27.98
N ASP A 485 3.57 -52.69 28.95
CA ASP A 485 3.53 -51.99 30.24
C ASP A 485 3.79 -50.48 30.09
N LEU A 486 4.78 -50.09 29.26
CA LEU A 486 5.04 -48.69 28.89
C LEU A 486 3.83 -48.03 28.24
N LEU A 487 3.19 -48.71 27.27
CA LEU A 487 2.01 -48.19 26.57
C LEU A 487 0.83 -47.97 27.51
N LYS A 488 0.58 -48.92 28.43
CA LYS A 488 -0.44 -48.76 29.48
C LYS A 488 -0.11 -47.59 30.41
N ALA A 489 1.16 -47.38 30.74
CA ALA A 489 1.54 -46.35 31.68
C ALA A 489 1.46 -44.92 31.11
N VAL A 490 1.61 -44.75 29.79
CA VAL A 490 1.35 -43.47 29.09
C VAL A 490 -0.12 -43.30 28.70
N ASP A 491 -1.02 -44.11 29.27
CA ASP A 491 -2.45 -44.21 28.96
C ASP A 491 -2.75 -44.39 27.45
N CYS A 492 -1.81 -44.89 26.65
CA CYS A 492 -1.93 -44.95 25.19
C CYS A 492 -2.26 -43.60 24.51
N VAL A 493 -1.87 -42.46 25.09
CA VAL A 493 -2.06 -41.14 24.46
C VAL A 493 -1.09 -41.00 23.28
N PRO A 494 -1.54 -40.70 22.05
CA PRO A 494 -0.69 -40.66 20.85
C PRO A 494 0.58 -39.82 20.97
N LEU A 495 0.50 -38.60 21.50
CA LEU A 495 1.68 -37.75 21.70
C LEU A 495 2.68 -38.37 22.68
N ALA A 496 2.18 -38.94 23.78
CA ALA A 496 3.00 -39.61 24.79
C ALA A 496 3.66 -40.88 24.22
N VAL A 497 2.91 -41.69 23.48
CA VAL A 497 3.41 -42.87 22.74
C VAL A 497 4.47 -42.46 21.72
N ASN A 498 4.26 -41.37 20.98
CA ASN A 498 5.20 -40.85 20.00
C ASN A 498 6.53 -40.43 20.67
N LEU A 499 6.46 -39.74 21.81
CA LEU A 499 7.64 -39.34 22.60
C LEU A 499 8.44 -40.55 23.08
N ILE A 500 7.79 -41.53 23.73
CA ILE A 500 8.50 -42.72 24.23
C ILE A 500 9.01 -43.63 23.10
N ALA A 501 8.33 -43.66 21.95
CA ALA A 501 8.77 -44.46 20.81
C ALA A 501 10.04 -43.89 20.16
N HIS A 502 10.19 -42.57 20.09
CA HIS A 502 11.43 -41.92 19.64
C HIS A 502 12.61 -42.17 20.59
N LEU A 503 12.35 -42.29 21.89
CA LEU A 503 13.35 -42.73 22.86
C LEU A 503 13.72 -44.20 22.66
N ALA A 504 12.74 -45.06 22.39
CA ALA A 504 12.98 -46.47 22.11
C ALA A 504 13.64 -46.72 20.75
N ALA A 505 13.60 -45.78 19.80
CA ALA A 505 14.25 -45.88 18.50
C ALA A 505 15.79 -45.89 18.57
N VAL A 506 16.38 -45.58 19.72
CA VAL A 506 17.84 -45.69 19.92
C VAL A 506 18.23 -47.17 20.00
N HIS A 507 19.24 -47.59 19.22
CA HIS A 507 19.66 -49.00 19.13
C HIS A 507 20.01 -49.61 20.49
N ASP A 508 20.60 -48.85 21.41
CA ASP A 508 21.10 -49.34 22.70
C ASP A 508 20.08 -49.38 23.86
N ILE A 509 18.87 -48.83 23.68
CA ILE A 509 17.87 -48.73 24.76
C ILE A 509 16.89 -49.90 24.68
N THR A 510 16.91 -50.84 25.62
CA THR A 510 15.91 -51.92 25.66
C THR A 510 14.58 -51.43 26.24
N ALA A 511 13.46 -52.09 25.89
CA ALA A 511 12.14 -51.76 26.43
C ALA A 511 12.09 -51.88 27.97
N GLU A 512 12.86 -52.82 28.53
CA GLU A 512 13.03 -53.01 29.97
C GLU A 512 13.73 -51.81 30.63
N SER A 513 14.86 -51.36 30.09
CA SER A 513 15.57 -50.19 30.62
C SER A 513 14.75 -48.90 30.56
N LEU A 514 13.87 -48.76 29.55
CA LEU A 514 12.99 -47.61 29.41
C LEU A 514 11.81 -47.67 30.41
N TRP A 515 11.34 -48.88 30.73
CA TRP A 515 10.32 -49.14 31.74
C TRP A 515 10.80 -48.83 33.16
N GLU A 516 12.03 -49.23 33.51
CA GLU A 516 12.64 -48.91 34.80
C GLU A 516 12.78 -47.39 34.99
N ARG A 517 13.29 -46.69 33.97
CA ARG A 517 13.42 -45.22 33.99
C ARG A 517 12.07 -44.50 34.09
N TRP A 518 11.02 -45.05 33.49
CA TRP A 518 9.67 -44.52 33.63
C TRP A 518 9.17 -44.61 35.07
N ILE A 519 9.41 -45.74 35.75
CA ILE A 519 9.03 -45.94 37.16
C ILE A 519 9.79 -44.95 38.05
N GLU A 520 11.10 -44.78 37.84
CA GLU A 520 11.92 -43.84 38.60
C GLU A 520 11.41 -42.39 38.49
N GLU A 521 11.21 -41.89 37.26
CA GLU A 521 10.73 -40.53 37.02
C GLU A 521 9.32 -40.30 37.59
N LYS A 522 8.42 -41.27 37.45
CA LYS A 522 7.06 -41.20 38.01
C LYS A 522 7.07 -41.17 39.53
N THR A 523 7.98 -41.93 40.16
CA THR A 523 8.13 -41.95 41.62
C THR A 523 8.68 -40.62 42.13
N MET A 524 9.71 -40.05 41.47
CA MET A 524 10.25 -38.73 41.80
C MET A 524 9.21 -37.60 41.68
N MET A 525 8.26 -37.71 40.74
CA MET A 525 7.18 -36.73 40.57
C MET A 525 6.17 -36.77 41.72
N ILE A 526 5.82 -37.97 42.20
CA ILE A 526 4.87 -38.14 43.31
C ILE A 526 5.46 -37.60 44.63
N GLU A 527 6.75 -37.81 44.87
CA GLU A 527 7.45 -37.34 46.09
C GLU A 527 7.61 -35.81 46.16
N ARG A 528 7.65 -35.10 45.02
CA ARG A 528 7.81 -33.64 44.96
C ARG A 528 6.51 -32.83 45.11
N GLY A 529 5.40 -33.47 45.48
CA GLY A 529 4.17 -32.80 45.87
C GLY A 529 3.32 -32.23 44.73
N SER A 530 3.55 -32.64 43.48
CA SER A 530 2.68 -32.24 42.37
C SER A 530 1.41 -33.10 42.35
N GLY A 531 0.27 -32.54 42.75
CA GLY A 531 -1.01 -33.25 42.82
C GLY A 531 -1.45 -33.85 41.47
N ARG A 532 -2.28 -34.91 41.53
CA ARG A 532 -2.94 -35.66 40.43
C ARG A 532 -2.52 -35.24 38.99
N LEU A 533 -1.28 -35.52 38.61
CA LEU A 533 -0.68 -35.09 37.33
C LEU A 533 -1.02 -36.02 36.16
N ALA A 534 -0.99 -35.48 34.94
CA ALA A 534 -1.24 -36.22 33.70
C ALA A 534 0.01 -37.02 33.26
N ASN A 535 -0.14 -38.30 32.88
CA ASN A 535 0.96 -39.15 32.42
C ASN A 535 1.72 -38.57 31.19
N LEU A 536 1.13 -37.62 30.46
CA LEU A 536 1.80 -36.88 29.37
C LEU A 536 2.98 -36.03 29.87
N ASP A 537 2.87 -35.41 31.05
CA ASP A 537 3.93 -34.59 31.65
C ASP A 537 5.15 -35.45 31.98
N THR A 538 4.91 -36.67 32.48
CA THR A 538 5.95 -37.69 32.71
C THR A 538 6.64 -38.08 31.40
N SER A 539 5.89 -38.26 30.30
CA SER A 539 6.47 -38.55 29.00
C SER A 539 7.32 -37.41 28.44
N ILE A 540 6.88 -36.16 28.60
CA ILE A 540 7.67 -34.98 28.20
C ILE A 540 8.96 -34.93 29.03
N ARG A 541 8.89 -35.10 30.35
CA ARG A 541 10.06 -35.10 31.24
C ARG A 541 11.04 -36.23 30.90
N LEU A 542 10.54 -37.43 30.64
CA LEU A 542 11.35 -38.58 30.24
C LEU A 542 12.10 -38.32 28.91
N SER A 543 11.48 -37.61 27.96
CA SER A 543 12.14 -37.13 26.74
C SER A 543 13.19 -36.05 27.00
N LEU A 544 12.92 -35.11 27.91
CA LEU A 544 13.87 -34.06 28.32
C LEU A 544 15.08 -34.61 29.08
N ASN A 545 14.90 -35.66 29.87
CA ASN A 545 15.95 -36.34 30.63
C ASN A 545 16.59 -37.51 29.86
N SER A 546 16.40 -37.57 28.53
CA SER A 546 16.97 -38.63 27.70
C SER A 546 18.51 -38.56 27.66
N PRO A 547 19.22 -39.68 27.46
CA PRO A 547 20.67 -39.66 27.31
C PRO A 547 21.11 -38.69 26.20
N ARG A 548 20.36 -38.60 25.09
CA ARG A 548 20.63 -37.65 24.00
C ARG A 548 20.55 -36.19 24.45
N MET A 549 19.55 -35.84 25.25
CA MET A 549 19.42 -34.50 25.83
C MET A 549 20.51 -34.21 26.87
N ASN A 550 20.87 -35.19 27.71
CA ASN A 550 21.93 -35.03 28.71
C ASN A 550 23.32 -34.84 28.08
N HIS A 551 23.57 -35.46 26.92
CA HIS A 551 24.81 -35.26 26.14
C HIS A 551 24.84 -33.94 25.35
N ASP A 552 23.71 -33.22 25.30
CA ASP A 552 23.57 -31.95 24.60
C ASP A 552 22.75 -30.95 25.44
N PRO A 553 23.32 -30.43 26.54
CA PRO A 553 22.61 -29.50 27.44
C PRO A 553 22.16 -28.21 26.73
N ASN A 554 22.79 -27.88 25.59
CA ASN A 554 22.41 -26.77 24.72
C ASN A 554 21.02 -26.96 24.09
N ALA A 555 20.56 -28.20 23.91
CA ALA A 555 19.24 -28.51 23.36
C ALA A 555 18.11 -28.04 24.30
N LEU A 556 18.25 -28.24 25.61
CA LEU A 556 17.25 -27.78 26.58
C LEU A 556 17.19 -26.25 26.67
N SER A 557 18.35 -25.60 26.66
CA SER A 557 18.46 -24.14 26.62
C SER A 557 17.79 -23.56 25.37
N PHE A 558 18.04 -24.16 24.20
CA PHE A 558 17.42 -23.73 22.94
C PHE A 558 15.92 -24.03 22.86
N LEU A 559 15.46 -25.15 23.42
CA LEU A 559 14.04 -25.47 23.52
C LEU A 559 13.28 -24.43 24.35
N SER A 560 13.89 -23.97 25.44
CA SER A 560 13.32 -22.96 26.33
C SER A 560 13.19 -21.59 25.63
N ILE A 561 14.14 -21.26 24.75
CA ILE A 561 14.08 -20.10 23.84
C ILE A 561 12.91 -20.23 22.87
N LEU A 562 12.81 -21.36 22.16
CA LEU A 562 11.77 -21.59 21.16
C LEU A 562 10.37 -21.54 21.78
N ALA A 563 10.24 -21.97 23.03
CA ALA A 563 8.96 -21.93 23.76
C ALA A 563 8.43 -20.49 23.96
N LEU A 564 9.29 -19.46 23.93
CA LEU A 564 8.86 -18.05 23.99
C LEU A 564 8.19 -17.57 22.70
N LEU A 565 8.44 -18.22 21.57
CA LEU A 565 8.05 -17.76 20.23
C LEU A 565 6.78 -18.48 19.76
N PRO A 566 5.59 -17.84 19.83
CA PRO A 566 4.34 -18.50 19.47
C PRO A 566 4.27 -18.90 18.00
N ASN A 567 4.85 -18.11 17.09
CA ASN A 567 4.81 -18.41 15.65
C ASN A 567 5.92 -19.40 15.22
N GLY A 568 6.76 -19.82 16.18
CA GLY A 568 7.99 -20.56 15.92
C GLY A 568 9.14 -19.65 15.52
N MET A 569 10.24 -20.27 15.09
CA MET A 569 11.47 -19.59 14.71
C MET A 569 11.67 -19.67 13.19
N SER A 570 11.69 -18.51 12.54
CA SER A 570 11.99 -18.38 11.11
C SER A 570 13.46 -18.68 10.81
N LEU A 571 13.77 -18.90 9.53
CA LEU A 571 15.14 -19.14 9.09
C LEU A 571 16.06 -17.93 9.30
N SER A 572 15.53 -16.71 9.23
CA SER A 572 16.25 -15.46 9.50
C SER A 572 16.61 -15.33 10.97
N LEU A 573 15.64 -15.57 11.87
CA LEU A 573 15.87 -15.57 13.32
C LEU A 573 16.82 -16.70 13.74
N PHE A 574 16.69 -17.88 13.13
CA PHE A 574 17.60 -19.00 13.33
C PHE A 574 19.04 -18.62 13.01
N ARG A 575 19.29 -17.93 11.89
CA ARG A 575 20.64 -17.46 11.52
C ARG A 575 21.19 -16.43 12.51
N ALA A 576 20.37 -15.49 12.96
CA ALA A 576 20.76 -14.50 13.96
C ALA A 576 21.12 -15.18 15.31
N CYS A 577 20.34 -16.16 15.73
CA CYS A 577 20.61 -16.99 16.90
C CYS A 577 21.89 -17.81 16.72
N ASP A 578 22.11 -18.43 15.55
CA ASP A 578 23.35 -19.16 15.24
C ASP A 578 24.54 -18.19 15.38
N THR A 579 24.51 -16.99 14.80
CA THR A 579 25.64 -16.04 14.90
C THR A 579 25.92 -15.48 16.29
N HIS A 580 24.89 -15.15 17.08
CA HIS A 580 25.05 -14.42 18.35
C HIS A 580 25.01 -15.30 19.60
N LEU A 581 24.39 -16.49 19.52
CA LEU A 581 24.40 -17.48 20.61
C LEU A 581 25.51 -18.54 20.41
N LEU A 582 26.33 -18.44 19.36
CA LEU A 582 27.41 -19.39 19.02
C LEU A 582 28.43 -19.60 20.17
N GLU A 583 28.63 -18.60 21.02
CA GLU A 583 29.51 -18.71 22.20
C GLU A 583 28.89 -19.56 23.33
N ILE A 584 27.58 -19.84 23.27
CA ILE A 584 26.80 -20.44 24.37
C ILE A 584 26.06 -21.72 23.94
N ILE A 585 25.58 -21.83 22.69
CA ILE A 585 24.70 -22.91 22.20
C ILE A 585 25.08 -23.30 20.77
N ASN A 586 25.39 -24.59 20.52
CA ASN A 586 25.46 -25.13 19.16
C ASN A 586 24.04 -25.38 18.63
N VAL A 587 23.45 -24.38 17.96
CA VAL A 587 22.04 -24.35 17.57
C VAL A 587 21.67 -25.48 16.59
N LYS A 588 22.53 -25.78 15.61
CA LYS A 588 22.28 -26.87 14.63
C LYS A 588 22.24 -28.25 15.28
N ARG A 589 23.17 -28.51 16.20
CA ARG A 589 23.20 -29.77 16.97
C ARG A 589 21.97 -29.86 17.89
N ALA A 590 21.66 -28.77 18.60
CA ALA A 590 20.48 -28.68 19.46
C ALA A 590 19.18 -28.99 18.69
N VAL A 591 18.94 -28.36 17.53
CA VAL A 591 17.74 -28.64 16.72
C VAL A 591 17.68 -30.10 16.27
N THR A 592 18.83 -30.68 15.91
CA THR A 592 18.90 -32.11 15.55
C THR A 592 18.50 -33.00 16.73
N THR A 593 19.04 -32.72 17.92
CA THR A 593 18.71 -33.43 19.16
C THR A 593 17.23 -33.28 19.52
N LEU A 594 16.65 -32.08 19.36
CA LEU A 594 15.23 -31.82 19.65
C LEU A 594 14.28 -32.52 18.67
N LYS A 595 14.61 -32.52 17.37
CA LYS A 595 13.86 -33.27 16.34
C LYS A 595 13.92 -34.77 16.59
N GLN A 596 15.08 -35.30 16.97
CA GLN A 596 15.27 -36.72 17.29
C GLN A 596 14.48 -37.19 18.53
N ASN A 597 14.16 -36.27 19.45
CA ASN A 597 13.32 -36.53 20.62
C ASN A 597 11.84 -36.17 20.39
N ALA A 598 11.46 -35.80 19.16
CA ALA A 598 10.10 -35.38 18.76
C ALA A 598 9.53 -34.19 19.59
N LEU A 599 10.41 -33.34 20.13
CA LEU A 599 10.01 -32.15 20.91
C LEU A 599 9.67 -30.95 20.00
N VAL A 600 10.20 -30.94 18.78
CA VAL A 600 10.10 -29.84 17.81
C VAL A 600 9.96 -30.42 16.40
N TYR A 601 9.21 -29.74 15.52
CA TYR A 601 9.05 -30.11 14.11
C TYR A 601 9.27 -28.91 13.19
N GLU A 602 9.44 -29.17 11.89
CA GLU A 602 9.59 -28.13 10.85
C GLU A 602 8.35 -28.16 9.96
N ASP A 603 7.76 -26.99 9.70
CA ASP A 603 6.57 -26.86 8.87
C ASP A 603 6.89 -26.72 7.37
N THR A 604 5.85 -26.60 6.54
CA THR A 604 5.97 -26.45 5.08
C THR A 604 6.71 -25.18 4.66
N GLN A 605 6.82 -24.18 5.54
CA GLN A 605 7.53 -22.92 5.33
C GLN A 605 8.97 -22.93 5.89
N ARG A 606 9.45 -24.10 6.36
CA ARG A 606 10.75 -24.26 7.03
C ARG A 606 10.88 -23.47 8.33
N THR A 607 9.76 -23.18 8.98
CA THR A 607 9.72 -22.58 10.31
C THR A 607 9.81 -23.69 11.35
N LEU A 608 10.68 -23.51 12.33
CA LEU A 608 10.85 -24.46 13.43
C LEU A 608 9.76 -24.22 14.49
N ARG A 609 8.93 -25.22 14.80
CA ARG A 609 7.76 -25.08 15.67
C ARG A 609 7.70 -26.13 16.76
N MET A 610 7.04 -25.77 17.86
CA MET A 610 6.81 -26.63 19.01
C MET A 610 5.32 -26.85 19.21
N LEU A 611 4.92 -28.09 19.52
CA LEU A 611 3.52 -28.37 19.85
C LEU A 611 3.14 -27.66 21.16
N ASN A 612 1.96 -27.03 21.18
CA ASN A 612 1.51 -26.21 22.31
C ASN A 612 1.54 -26.93 23.68
N PRO A 613 1.19 -28.23 23.84
CA PRO A 613 1.36 -28.92 25.13
C PRO A 613 2.81 -28.97 25.62
N ILE A 614 3.76 -29.19 24.71
CA ILE A 614 5.19 -29.20 25.02
C ILE A 614 5.65 -27.79 25.38
N ARG A 615 5.19 -26.77 24.64
CA ARG A 615 5.48 -25.36 24.89
C ARG A 615 5.01 -24.93 26.29
N GLN A 616 3.78 -25.25 26.67
CA GLN A 616 3.24 -24.93 28.00
C GLN A 616 4.00 -25.66 29.12
N PHE A 617 4.36 -26.92 28.92
CA PHE A 617 5.16 -27.68 29.88
C PHE A 617 6.55 -27.05 30.07
N VAL A 618 7.23 -26.70 28.97
CA VAL A 618 8.56 -26.07 29.00
C VAL A 618 8.48 -24.69 29.67
N LEU A 619 7.52 -23.84 29.31
CA LEU A 619 7.37 -22.51 29.94
C LEU A 619 7.10 -22.57 31.45
N SER A 620 6.43 -23.63 31.93
CA SER A 620 6.09 -23.80 33.35
C SER A 620 7.20 -24.45 34.18
N HIS A 621 7.98 -25.37 33.61
CA HIS A 621 8.97 -26.18 34.34
C HIS A 621 10.44 -25.85 34.00
N HIS A 622 10.70 -25.33 32.81
CA HIS A 622 12.03 -25.03 32.28
C HIS A 622 12.06 -23.65 31.61
N PRO A 623 11.89 -22.56 32.38
CA PRO A 623 12.00 -21.22 31.84
C PRO A 623 13.42 -20.99 31.27
N PRO A 624 13.57 -20.20 30.21
CA PRO A 624 14.88 -19.90 29.63
C PRO A 624 15.80 -19.21 30.64
N SER A 625 17.11 -19.40 30.49
CA SER A 625 18.10 -18.73 31.33
C SER A 625 17.96 -17.21 31.22
N SER A 626 18.38 -16.48 32.26
CA SER A 626 18.33 -15.02 32.28
C SER A 626 19.01 -14.40 31.04
N LEU A 627 20.19 -14.89 30.69
CA LEU A 627 20.96 -14.44 29.54
C LEU A 627 20.24 -14.69 28.19
N ALA A 628 19.63 -15.87 28.04
CA ALA A 628 18.89 -16.21 26.82
C ALA A 628 17.60 -15.38 26.66
N ASN A 629 16.90 -15.17 27.78
CA ASN A 629 15.72 -14.32 27.81
C ASN A 629 16.09 -12.86 27.51
N GLU A 630 17.20 -12.38 28.06
CA GLU A 630 17.72 -11.03 27.80
C GLU A 630 18.08 -10.82 26.33
N PHE A 631 18.73 -11.80 25.68
CA PHE A 631 19.07 -11.73 24.26
C PHE A 631 17.82 -11.64 23.37
N ILE A 632 16.81 -12.49 23.60
CA ILE A 632 15.59 -12.52 22.78
C ILE A 632 14.80 -11.22 22.96
N GLN A 633 14.67 -10.75 24.19
CA GLN A 633 14.01 -9.47 24.47
C GLN A 633 14.74 -8.33 23.76
N GLU A 634 16.08 -8.28 23.86
CA GLU A 634 16.86 -7.25 23.18
C GLU A 634 16.72 -7.32 21.66
N TYR A 635 16.81 -8.52 21.07
CA TYR A 635 16.65 -8.72 19.64
C TYR A 635 15.32 -8.17 19.12
N PHE A 636 14.19 -8.54 19.75
CA PHE A 636 12.87 -8.10 19.30
C PHE A 636 12.56 -6.64 19.65
N ILE A 637 13.13 -6.10 20.74
CA ILE A 637 13.08 -4.66 21.02
C ILE A 637 13.80 -3.89 19.93
N GLN A 638 15.03 -4.28 19.57
CA GLN A 638 15.79 -3.62 18.50
C GLN A 638 15.08 -3.75 17.15
N LEU A 639 14.49 -4.90 16.87
CA LEU A 639 13.71 -5.12 15.65
C LEU A 639 12.46 -4.22 15.59
N ALA A 640 11.77 -4.02 16.70
CA ALA A 640 10.63 -3.11 16.79
C ALA A 640 11.05 -1.62 16.70
N LEU A 641 12.20 -1.24 17.25
CA LEU A 641 12.75 0.10 17.11
C LEU A 641 13.15 0.40 15.65
N LEU A 642 13.79 -0.56 14.98
CA LEU A 642 14.11 -0.48 13.54
C LEU A 642 12.84 -0.34 12.69
N ALA A 643 11.73 -0.96 13.09
CA ALA A 643 10.45 -0.84 12.40
C ALA A 643 9.95 0.61 12.35
N GLY A 644 10.21 1.41 13.40
CA GLY A 644 9.90 2.84 13.41
C GLY A 644 10.91 3.70 12.63
N GLU A 645 12.13 3.24 12.40
CA GLU A 645 13.16 4.01 11.68
C GLU A 645 13.10 3.80 10.16
N HIS A 646 12.84 2.57 9.73
CA HIS A 646 12.81 2.20 8.31
C HIS A 646 11.62 1.28 7.99
N PRO A 647 10.37 1.76 8.12
CA PRO A 647 9.16 0.94 7.99
C PRO A 647 9.02 0.27 6.62
N ILE A 648 9.55 0.87 5.55
CA ILE A 648 9.43 0.38 4.17
C ILE A 648 10.48 -0.70 3.85
N SER A 649 11.75 -0.51 4.22
CA SER A 649 12.82 -1.46 3.87
C SER A 649 12.78 -2.74 4.71
N ALA A 650 12.18 -2.69 5.89
CA ALA A 650 12.09 -3.83 6.80
C ALA A 650 10.74 -4.60 6.70
N HIS A 651 9.82 -4.16 5.83
CA HIS A 651 8.42 -4.60 5.82
C HIS A 651 8.24 -6.13 5.71
N GLU A 652 8.92 -6.80 4.78
CA GLU A 652 8.76 -8.25 4.56
C GLU A 652 9.31 -9.09 5.74
N GLN A 653 10.42 -8.65 6.34
CA GLN A 653 11.02 -9.32 7.50
C GLN A 653 10.19 -9.09 8.77
N LEU A 654 9.68 -7.86 8.96
CA LEU A 654 8.87 -7.50 10.12
C LEU A 654 7.48 -8.16 10.09
N ARG A 655 6.88 -8.27 8.91
CA ARG A 655 5.56 -8.88 8.75
C ARG A 655 5.53 -10.34 9.24
N GLN A 656 6.58 -11.11 8.94
CA GLN A 656 6.68 -12.51 9.38
C GLN A 656 6.91 -12.64 10.89
N GLU A 657 7.54 -11.65 11.51
CA GLU A 657 7.91 -11.66 12.93
C GLU A 657 6.95 -10.87 13.83
N THR A 658 5.91 -10.22 13.27
CA THR A 658 5.03 -9.32 14.02
C THR A 658 4.41 -10.00 15.25
N GLY A 659 3.88 -11.23 15.10
CA GLY A 659 3.32 -11.99 16.23
C GLY A 659 4.36 -12.38 17.30
N ASN A 660 5.61 -12.64 16.90
CA ASN A 660 6.71 -12.89 17.84
C ASN A 660 7.11 -11.60 18.58
N ILE A 661 7.21 -10.46 17.86
CA ILE A 661 7.51 -9.15 18.44
C ILE A 661 6.46 -8.79 19.49
N GLU A 662 5.17 -8.87 19.15
CA GLU A 662 4.08 -8.52 20.06
C GLU A 662 4.12 -9.37 21.34
N ALA A 663 4.27 -10.70 21.19
CA ALA A 663 4.33 -11.62 22.32
C ALA A 663 5.51 -11.31 23.27
N ILE A 664 6.69 -11.04 22.71
CA ILE A 664 7.90 -10.72 23.48
C ILE A 664 7.78 -9.35 24.16
N LEU A 665 7.26 -8.32 23.47
CA LEU A 665 7.06 -7.00 24.07
C LEU A 665 6.05 -7.05 25.23
N ILE A 666 4.93 -7.76 25.06
CA ILE A 666 3.93 -7.96 26.13
C ILE A 666 4.52 -8.72 27.31
N MET A 667 5.36 -9.73 27.05
CA MET A 667 6.06 -10.45 28.11
C MET A 667 7.05 -9.54 28.86
N THR A 668 7.78 -8.71 28.12
CA THR A 668 8.81 -7.81 28.68
C THR A 668 8.19 -6.74 29.59
N LEU A 669 6.95 -6.29 29.30
CA LEU A 669 6.20 -5.37 30.18
C LEU A 669 5.96 -5.92 31.61
N LYS A 670 5.97 -7.26 31.78
CA LYS A 670 5.81 -7.94 33.07
C LYS A 670 7.14 -8.16 33.80
N SER A 671 8.27 -7.97 33.13
CA SER A 671 9.62 -8.21 33.68
C SER A 671 10.11 -7.05 34.56
N THR A 672 11.27 -7.24 35.22
CA THR A 672 11.95 -6.22 36.04
C THR A 672 12.80 -5.24 35.24
N ARG A 673 12.80 -5.32 33.89
CA ARG A 673 13.53 -4.40 33.02
C ARG A 673 12.99 -2.96 33.10
N PRO A 674 13.79 -1.94 32.71
CA PRO A 674 13.31 -0.58 32.58
C PRO A 674 12.13 -0.53 31.59
N ILE A 675 10.96 -0.11 32.08
CA ILE A 675 9.72 -0.11 31.29
C ILE A 675 9.80 0.83 30.09
N ASN A 676 10.62 1.89 30.18
CA ASN A 676 10.74 2.94 29.17
C ASN A 676 11.16 2.37 27.81
N THR A 677 12.22 1.57 27.73
CA THR A 677 12.69 1.01 26.44
C THR A 677 11.68 0.07 25.81
N THR A 678 10.94 -0.69 26.63
CA THR A 678 9.89 -1.58 26.14
C THR A 678 8.70 -0.79 25.59
N VAL A 679 8.28 0.27 26.28
CA VAL A 679 7.19 1.13 25.82
C VAL A 679 7.58 1.90 24.56
N THR A 680 8.82 2.38 24.47
CA THR A 680 9.38 2.98 23.25
C THR A 680 9.29 2.02 22.06
N ALA A 681 9.70 0.77 22.23
CA ALA A 681 9.60 -0.25 21.18
C ALA A 681 8.14 -0.53 20.77
N ILE A 682 7.21 -0.51 21.73
CA ILE A 682 5.77 -0.64 21.44
C ILE A 682 5.26 0.55 20.61
N LEU A 683 5.70 1.77 20.91
CA LEU A 683 5.33 2.95 20.13
C LEU A 683 5.91 2.90 18.70
N SER A 684 7.15 2.44 18.52
CA SER A 684 7.74 2.22 17.20
C SER A 684 7.05 1.10 16.42
N LEU A 685 6.62 0.03 17.09
CA LEU A 685 5.81 -1.01 16.45
C LEU A 685 4.44 -0.45 16.04
N ALA A 686 3.82 0.40 16.86
CA ALA A 686 2.55 1.04 16.51
C ALA A 686 2.68 1.95 15.28
N GLU A 687 3.82 2.62 15.08
CA GLU A 687 4.11 3.38 13.86
C GLU A 687 4.16 2.47 12.64
N TYR A 688 4.90 1.36 12.75
CA TYR A 688 4.91 0.35 11.70
C TYR A 688 3.51 -0.18 11.42
N THR A 689 2.73 -0.54 12.45
CA THR A 689 1.35 -1.04 12.27
C THR A 689 0.43 0.02 11.68
N TYR A 690 0.59 1.29 12.06
CA TYR A 690 -0.16 2.39 11.47
C TYR A 690 0.15 2.50 9.98
N ILE A 691 1.42 2.52 9.58
CA ILE A 691 1.82 2.67 8.16
C ILE A 691 1.47 1.42 7.34
N SER A 692 1.81 0.25 7.86
CA SER A 692 1.74 -1.05 7.16
C SER A 692 0.39 -1.74 7.23
N GLY A 693 -0.46 -1.38 8.18
CA GLY A 693 -1.69 -2.10 8.50
C GLY A 693 -1.48 -3.49 9.11
N SER A 694 -0.24 -3.89 9.41
CA SER A 694 0.10 -5.22 9.96
C SER A 694 0.43 -5.14 11.46
N GLY A 695 -0.34 -5.84 12.28
CA GLY A 695 -0.18 -5.89 13.74
C GLY A 695 -1.45 -5.51 14.51
N SER A 696 -1.39 -5.60 15.85
CA SER A 696 -2.51 -5.36 16.74
C SER A 696 -2.31 -4.14 17.66
N CYS A 697 -3.39 -3.59 18.21
CA CYS A 697 -3.32 -2.56 19.25
C CYS A 697 -3.06 -3.14 20.66
N ILE A 698 -2.95 -4.47 20.79
CA ILE A 698 -2.83 -5.18 22.08
C ILE A 698 -1.57 -4.75 22.85
N PRO A 699 -0.37 -4.62 22.24
CA PRO A 699 0.80 -4.13 22.95
C PRO A 699 0.60 -2.74 23.57
N LEU A 700 -0.05 -1.81 22.85
CA LEU A 700 -0.39 -0.48 23.37
C LEU A 700 -1.37 -0.57 24.55
N GLN A 701 -2.42 -1.38 24.43
CA GLN A 701 -3.38 -1.58 25.52
C GLN A 701 -2.68 -2.11 26.77
N ARG A 702 -1.84 -3.14 26.64
CA ARG A 702 -1.11 -3.73 27.77
C ARG A 702 -0.10 -2.76 28.38
N ALA A 703 0.54 -1.92 27.56
CA ALA A 703 1.42 -0.86 28.04
C ALA A 703 0.64 0.17 28.88
N VAL A 704 -0.51 0.65 28.40
CA VAL A 704 -1.37 1.60 29.13
C VAL A 704 -1.85 1.02 30.46
N GLU A 705 -2.31 -0.24 30.48
CA GLU A 705 -2.73 -0.95 31.70
C GLU A 705 -1.56 -1.04 32.70
N ARG A 706 -0.38 -1.46 32.24
CA ARG A 706 0.80 -1.61 33.09
C ARG A 706 1.25 -0.27 33.68
N LEU A 707 1.35 0.77 32.86
CA LEU A 707 1.73 2.11 33.31
C LEU A 707 0.74 2.67 34.33
N ALA A 708 -0.57 2.43 34.16
CA ALA A 708 -1.59 2.81 35.12
C ALA A 708 -1.39 2.12 36.50
N THR A 709 -1.05 0.82 36.52
CA THR A 709 -0.79 0.11 37.78
C THR A 709 0.43 0.63 38.52
N LEU A 710 1.49 0.99 37.80
CA LEU A 710 2.74 1.49 38.41
C LEU A 710 2.55 2.89 39.01
N GLN A 711 1.77 3.76 38.35
CA GLN A 711 1.43 5.11 38.82
C GLN A 711 0.71 5.10 40.18
N GLN A 712 -0.05 4.05 40.50
CA GLN A 712 -0.79 3.94 41.77
C GLN A 712 0.12 3.61 42.97
N SER A 713 1.42 3.31 42.78
CA SER A 713 2.31 2.77 43.83
C SER A 713 3.21 3.78 44.59
N LYS A 714 2.94 5.11 44.51
CA LYS A 714 3.68 6.30 45.07
C LYS A 714 4.93 6.70 44.25
N THR A 715 5.36 7.96 44.06
CA THR A 715 5.25 9.27 44.76
C THR A 715 5.14 10.43 43.75
N LYS A 716 4.68 11.62 44.20
CA LYS A 716 4.60 12.87 43.41
C LYS A 716 5.84 13.10 42.53
N PRO A 717 5.71 13.31 41.20
CA PRO A 717 6.82 13.71 40.37
C PRO A 717 7.18 15.19 40.67
N LYS A 718 8.47 15.46 40.87
CA LYS A 718 9.02 16.82 40.80
C LYS A 718 8.98 17.25 39.33
N GLN A 719 8.49 18.46 39.08
CA GLN A 719 8.60 19.14 37.80
C GLN A 719 10.03 19.07 37.28
N VAL A 720 10.22 18.42 36.13
CA VAL A 720 11.39 18.58 35.27
C VAL A 720 10.90 18.53 33.83
N ALA A 721 11.15 19.61 33.10
CA ALA A 721 10.99 19.65 31.66
C ALA A 721 12.24 19.04 30.99
N ARG A 722 12.07 18.03 30.13
CA ARG A 722 12.55 18.02 28.73
C ARG A 722 12.32 16.70 28.01
N SER A 723 12.22 16.89 26.70
CA SER A 723 11.84 16.01 25.59
C SER A 723 12.67 14.74 25.44
N GLY A 724 12.00 13.64 25.08
CA GLY A 724 12.73 12.43 24.75
C GLY A 724 11.96 11.26 24.17
N LEU A 725 10.81 11.43 23.50
CA LEU A 725 10.26 10.39 22.62
C LEU A 725 9.11 10.85 21.68
N ARG A 726 9.25 11.97 20.99
CA ARG A 726 8.19 12.48 20.10
C ARG A 726 8.56 12.23 18.64
N ARG A 727 8.02 11.14 18.08
CA ARG A 727 8.24 10.77 16.68
C ARG A 727 6.96 10.61 15.86
N PHE A 728 5.78 10.95 16.40
CA PHE A 728 4.52 10.66 15.72
C PHE A 728 3.87 11.87 15.00
N PHE A 729 3.90 11.82 13.66
CA PHE A 729 3.15 12.53 12.61
C PHE A 729 3.10 14.06 12.55
N LEU A 730 3.50 14.79 13.60
CA LEU A 730 3.91 16.19 13.48
C LEU A 730 5.41 16.19 13.25
N GLY A 731 5.83 16.64 12.07
CA GLY A 731 7.12 16.38 11.44
C GLY A 731 8.34 16.34 12.36
N ARG A 732 9.25 15.42 12.04
CA ARG A 732 10.60 15.17 12.61
C ARG A 732 11.17 16.29 13.51
N ALA A 733 10.60 16.49 14.69
CA ALA A 733 11.20 17.35 15.69
C ALA A 733 12.24 16.51 16.44
N LYS A 734 13.52 16.69 16.13
CA LYS A 734 14.58 16.33 17.07
C LYS A 734 15.54 17.48 17.30
N LYS A 735 16.05 17.48 18.54
CA LYS A 735 17.11 18.33 19.09
C LYS A 735 16.80 19.83 19.00
N GLY A 736 15.95 20.26 19.94
CA GLY A 736 16.16 21.58 20.54
C GLY A 736 17.64 21.73 20.88
N SER A 737 18.28 22.65 20.17
CA SER A 737 19.70 22.97 20.24
C SER A 737 20.20 23.13 21.70
N GLY A 738 21.34 22.51 22.00
CA GLY A 738 22.30 23.07 22.96
C GLY A 738 22.13 22.75 24.44
N GLU A 739 21.50 21.64 24.84
CA GLU A 739 21.69 21.13 26.21
C GLU A 739 22.27 19.73 26.21
N GLN A 740 23.36 19.58 26.97
CA GLN A 740 24.09 18.34 27.15
C GLN A 740 23.12 17.23 27.59
N GLU A 741 23.18 16.10 26.90
CA GLU A 741 22.56 14.85 27.32
C GLU A 741 23.17 14.45 28.68
N GLU A 742 22.47 14.79 29.77
CA GLU A 742 22.67 14.08 31.04
C GLU A 742 22.06 12.69 30.88
N ASP A 743 22.92 11.70 30.66
CA ASP A 743 22.65 10.28 30.81
C ASP A 743 22.01 10.02 32.19
N GLY A 744 20.67 9.91 32.25
CA GLY A 744 19.95 9.54 33.48
C GLY A 744 18.57 10.16 33.73
N ALA A 745 17.94 10.85 32.77
CA ALA A 745 16.62 11.45 33.00
C ALA A 745 15.49 10.40 33.05
N ASN A 746 14.89 10.24 34.23
CA ASN A 746 13.77 9.34 34.50
C ASN A 746 12.49 9.87 33.78
N ILE A 747 12.14 9.30 32.62
CA ILE A 747 10.92 9.66 31.86
C ILE A 747 9.68 9.39 32.73
N ASP A 748 8.78 10.37 32.81
CA ASP A 748 7.55 10.23 33.60
C ASP A 748 6.62 9.17 32.99
N LEU A 749 6.20 8.22 33.83
CA LEU A 749 5.28 7.15 33.46
C LEU A 749 3.92 7.71 33.00
N SER A 750 3.53 8.90 33.47
CA SER A 750 2.31 9.58 33.01
C SER A 750 2.40 10.04 31.56
N THR A 751 3.53 10.62 31.16
CA THR A 751 3.77 11.03 29.77
C THR A 751 3.79 9.82 28.83
N LEU A 752 4.54 8.75 29.16
CA LEU A 752 4.55 7.54 28.34
C LEU A 752 3.16 6.90 28.19
N ARG A 753 2.33 6.98 29.24
CA ARG A 753 0.95 6.48 29.19
C ARG A 753 0.09 7.33 28.26
N ALA A 754 0.26 8.65 28.29
CA ALA A 754 -0.43 9.58 27.40
C ALA A 754 -0.01 9.35 25.93
N ASP A 755 1.28 9.17 25.65
CA ASP A 755 1.79 8.84 24.31
C ASP A 755 1.18 7.53 23.77
N CYS A 756 1.12 6.48 24.60
CA CYS A 756 0.45 5.22 24.21
C CYS A 756 -1.04 5.40 23.92
N LEU A 757 -1.74 6.26 24.68
CA LEU A 757 -3.14 6.59 24.43
C LEU A 757 -3.31 7.36 23.10
N GLY A 758 -2.43 8.31 22.81
CA GLY A 758 -2.41 9.05 21.54
C GLY A 758 -2.21 8.11 20.35
N CYS A 759 -1.19 7.26 20.37
CA CYS A 759 -0.97 6.27 19.30
C CYS A 759 -2.13 5.28 19.16
N TRP A 760 -2.73 4.87 20.28
CA TRP A 760 -3.93 4.02 20.24
C TRP A 760 -5.11 4.74 19.58
N GLY A 761 -5.32 6.03 19.91
CA GLY A 761 -6.32 6.87 19.26
C GLY A 761 -6.11 6.96 17.75
N GLN A 762 -4.87 7.12 17.29
CA GLN A 762 -4.53 7.17 15.86
C GLN A 762 -4.81 5.85 15.15
N MET A 763 -4.46 4.71 15.76
CA MET A 763 -4.78 3.39 15.22
C MET A 763 -6.29 3.18 15.12
N LEU A 764 -7.04 3.56 16.14
CA LEU A 764 -8.51 3.49 16.14
C LEU A 764 -9.11 4.38 15.05
N SER A 765 -8.60 5.61 14.90
CA SER A 765 -9.03 6.54 13.84
C SER A 765 -8.80 5.93 12.46
N ARG A 766 -7.64 5.31 12.24
CA ARG A 766 -7.31 4.65 10.96
C ARG A 766 -8.16 3.42 10.68
N GLN A 767 -8.64 2.74 11.71
CA GLN A 767 -9.58 1.62 11.62
C GLN A 767 -11.04 2.07 11.45
N GLY A 768 -11.32 3.38 11.45
CA GLY A 768 -12.67 3.94 11.36
C GLY A 768 -13.43 3.98 12.69
N HIS A 769 -12.77 3.71 13.81
CA HIS A 769 -13.33 3.78 15.16
C HIS A 769 -13.16 5.19 15.77
N TYR A 770 -13.79 6.19 15.16
CA TYR A 770 -13.59 7.60 15.49
C TYR A 770 -14.05 8.00 16.92
N LEU A 771 -15.15 7.43 17.41
CA LEU A 771 -15.62 7.71 18.78
C LEU A 771 -14.64 7.16 19.84
N PRO A 772 -14.25 5.87 19.81
CA PRO A 772 -13.17 5.39 20.66
C PRO A 772 -11.86 6.15 20.50
N ALA A 773 -11.50 6.56 19.27
CA ALA A 773 -10.29 7.34 19.02
C ALA A 773 -10.31 8.69 19.74
N LYS A 774 -11.44 9.40 19.65
CA LYS A 774 -11.66 10.65 20.36
C LYS A 774 -11.51 10.48 21.87
N ASP A 775 -12.12 9.45 22.46
CA ASP A 775 -12.00 9.17 23.89
C ASP A 775 -10.54 8.95 24.30
N LYS A 776 -9.73 8.27 23.47
CA LYS A 776 -8.29 8.09 23.74
C LYS A 776 -7.51 9.39 23.65
N PHE A 777 -7.79 10.24 22.67
CA PHE A 777 -7.13 11.55 22.54
C PHE A 777 -7.51 12.50 23.69
N GLU A 778 -8.76 12.51 24.14
CA GLU A 778 -9.17 13.30 25.32
C GLU A 778 -8.47 12.82 26.59
N LEU A 779 -8.35 11.50 26.79
CA LEU A 779 -7.59 10.93 27.91
C LEU A 779 -6.08 11.24 27.83
N ALA A 780 -5.50 11.23 26.64
CA ALA A 780 -4.09 11.61 26.43
C ALA A 780 -3.89 13.09 26.76
N LEU A 781 -4.78 13.96 26.27
CA LEU A 781 -4.75 15.40 26.51
C LEU A 781 -4.83 15.73 28.00
N ASP A 782 -5.74 15.09 28.74
CA ASP A 782 -5.88 15.29 30.18
C ASP A 782 -4.60 14.95 30.94
N LEU A 783 -3.90 13.88 30.56
CA LEU A 783 -2.64 13.48 31.16
C LEU A 783 -1.51 14.46 30.79
N HIS A 784 -1.40 14.87 29.52
CA HIS A 784 -0.42 15.87 29.10
C HIS A 784 -0.65 17.25 29.73
N LEU A 785 -1.91 17.64 29.98
CA LEU A 785 -2.27 18.84 30.73
C LEU A 785 -1.80 18.75 32.19
N GLN A 786 -2.05 17.62 32.86
CA GLN A 786 -1.63 17.41 34.26
C GLN A 786 -0.12 17.46 34.44
N GLN A 787 0.64 16.95 33.47
CA GLN A 787 2.11 16.97 33.50
C GLN A 787 2.72 18.28 32.97
N GLY A 788 1.92 19.16 32.37
CA GLY A 788 2.44 20.36 31.71
C GLY A 788 3.26 20.06 30.46
N ASP A 789 3.01 18.92 29.80
CA ASP A 789 3.67 18.54 28.55
C ASP A 789 3.06 19.30 27.36
N ILE A 790 3.62 20.46 27.06
CA ILE A 790 3.14 21.39 26.02
C ILE A 790 3.11 20.73 24.65
N ALA A 791 4.16 19.97 24.31
CA ALA A 791 4.23 19.31 23.02
C ALA A 791 3.14 18.23 22.92
N GLY A 792 2.80 17.55 24.02
CA GLY A 792 1.80 16.48 24.06
C GLY A 792 0.42 17.02 23.84
N GLN A 793 0.13 18.11 24.55
CA GLN A 793 -1.07 18.89 24.35
C GLN A 793 -1.22 19.34 22.89
N ALA A 794 -0.14 19.84 22.27
CA ALA A 794 -0.18 20.27 20.88
C ALA A 794 -0.54 19.13 19.92
N ALA A 795 0.09 17.96 20.07
CA ALA A 795 -0.22 16.78 19.27
C ALA A 795 -1.65 16.26 19.49
N ASP A 796 -2.13 16.24 20.74
CA ASP A 796 -3.50 15.81 21.04
C ASP A 796 -4.54 16.80 20.50
N TYR A 797 -4.28 18.11 20.58
CA TYR A 797 -5.14 19.13 19.96
C TYR A 797 -5.18 18.98 18.43
N HIS A 798 -4.05 18.70 17.79
CA HIS A 798 -4.01 18.41 16.35
C HIS A 798 -4.86 17.18 16.00
N ASN A 799 -4.62 16.06 16.68
CA ASN A 799 -5.35 14.80 16.46
C ASN A 799 -6.86 14.97 16.70
N LEU A 800 -7.26 15.70 17.74
CA LEU A 800 -8.65 16.05 17.99
C LEU A 800 -9.21 16.94 16.88
N GLY A 801 -8.44 17.91 16.38
CA GLY A 801 -8.82 18.75 15.25
C GLY A 801 -9.19 17.94 14.01
N CYS A 802 -8.45 16.87 13.73
CA CYS A 802 -8.71 15.95 12.62
C CYS A 802 -10.02 15.13 12.78
N LEU A 803 -10.56 15.00 13.99
CA LEU A 803 -11.79 14.23 14.30
C LEU A 803 -13.05 15.09 14.48
N LEU A 804 -12.89 16.41 14.52
CA LEU A 804 -13.96 17.33 14.90
C LEU A 804 -14.62 17.96 13.68
N THR A 805 -15.80 18.55 13.91
CA THR A 805 -16.52 19.33 12.89
C THR A 805 -15.67 20.53 12.47
N LEU A 806 -15.94 21.10 11.29
CA LEU A 806 -15.14 22.20 10.74
C LEU A 806 -14.98 23.39 11.71
N ASP A 807 -16.04 23.72 12.45
CA ASP A 807 -16.05 24.83 13.42
C ASP A 807 -15.15 24.56 14.62
N ASP A 808 -15.25 23.36 15.20
CA ASP A 808 -14.45 22.95 16.34
C ASP A 808 -12.98 22.67 15.95
N ALA A 809 -12.76 22.16 14.73
CA ALA A 809 -11.45 21.81 14.20
C ALA A 809 -10.51 23.03 14.12
N LEU A 810 -10.98 24.16 13.58
CA LEU A 810 -10.18 25.39 13.51
C LEU A 810 -9.70 25.86 14.88
N SER A 811 -10.56 25.78 15.90
CA SER A 811 -10.16 26.16 17.27
C SER A 811 -9.06 25.24 17.82
N LYS A 812 -9.10 23.95 17.49
CA LYS A 812 -8.14 22.96 17.97
C LYS A 812 -6.81 23.08 17.23
N PHE A 813 -6.82 23.23 15.90
CA PHE A 813 -5.60 23.51 15.13
C PHE A 813 -4.95 24.84 15.53
N THR A 814 -5.75 25.89 15.82
CA THR A 814 -5.21 27.16 16.31
C THR A 814 -4.56 27.00 17.70
N ALA A 815 -5.15 26.18 18.57
CA ALA A 815 -4.56 25.89 19.88
C ALA A 815 -3.25 25.10 19.74
N ALA A 816 -3.24 24.04 18.92
CA ALA A 816 -2.05 23.25 18.61
C ALA A 816 -0.92 24.13 18.03
N SER A 817 -1.24 24.96 17.03
CA SER A 817 -0.28 25.82 16.35
C SER A 817 0.40 26.80 17.32
N ARG A 818 -0.35 27.41 18.24
CA ARG A 818 0.22 28.28 19.29
C ARG A 818 1.17 27.53 20.23
N LEU A 819 0.87 26.28 20.56
CA LEU A 819 1.71 25.47 21.44
C LEU A 819 2.99 25.02 20.71
N HIS A 820 2.89 24.64 19.43
CA HIS A 820 4.06 24.34 18.59
C HIS A 820 4.95 25.58 18.38
N GLU A 821 4.36 26.77 18.17
CA GLU A 821 5.10 28.04 18.12
C GLU A 821 5.86 28.33 19.44
N GLN A 822 5.22 28.09 20.59
CA GLN A 822 5.86 28.31 21.91
C GLN A 822 7.10 27.45 22.14
N ILE A 823 7.11 26.23 21.61
CA ILE A 823 8.25 25.31 21.73
C ILE A 823 9.22 25.39 20.54
N GLY A 824 8.97 26.26 19.57
CA GLY A 824 9.81 26.45 18.39
C GLY A 824 9.72 25.33 17.34
N ASP A 825 8.67 24.49 17.40
CA ASP A 825 8.46 23.40 16.45
C ASP A 825 7.80 23.90 15.15
N LYS A 826 8.64 24.31 14.20
CA LYS A 826 8.19 24.83 12.90
C LYS A 826 7.44 23.78 12.07
N ALA A 827 7.84 22.51 12.16
CA ALA A 827 7.17 21.45 11.43
C ALA A 827 5.76 21.24 12.01
N GLY A 828 5.63 21.18 13.33
CA GLY A 828 4.34 21.11 14.03
C GLY A 828 3.38 22.24 13.62
N VAL A 829 3.87 23.48 13.58
CA VAL A 829 3.10 24.64 13.09
C VAL A 829 2.62 24.44 11.65
N ALA A 830 3.48 23.93 10.76
CA ALA A 830 3.13 23.70 9.37
C ALA A 830 2.00 22.68 9.21
N TYR A 831 2.01 21.58 9.96
CA TYR A 831 0.93 20.58 9.94
C TYR A 831 -0.38 21.11 10.52
N ASP A 832 -0.35 21.89 11.60
CA ASP A 832 -1.56 22.53 12.12
C ASP A 832 -2.15 23.52 11.12
N MET A 833 -1.28 24.28 10.44
CA MET A 833 -1.68 25.15 9.33
C MET A 833 -2.26 24.37 8.16
N MET A 834 -1.73 23.19 7.85
CA MET A 834 -2.34 22.31 6.84
C MET A 834 -3.74 21.87 7.23
N GLY A 835 -3.95 21.48 8.49
CA GLY A 835 -5.29 21.17 9.02
C GLY A 835 -6.26 22.34 8.87
N MET A 836 -5.81 23.56 9.20
CA MET A 836 -6.60 24.79 8.97
C MET A 836 -6.88 25.02 7.47
N GLY A 837 -5.88 24.81 6.61
CA GLY A 837 -6.00 24.93 5.16
C GLY A 837 -7.02 23.94 4.58
N GLN A 838 -7.06 22.71 5.10
CA GLN A 838 -8.07 21.71 4.72
C GLN A 838 -9.47 22.12 5.14
N VAL A 839 -9.65 22.70 6.33
CA VAL A 839 -10.94 23.28 6.75
C VAL A 839 -11.36 24.42 5.80
N TYR A 840 -10.44 25.31 5.42
CA TYR A 840 -10.74 26.37 4.44
C TYR A 840 -11.10 25.81 3.07
N LEU A 841 -10.43 24.75 2.61
CA LEU A 841 -10.74 24.06 1.37
C LEU A 841 -12.16 23.47 1.39
N GLN A 842 -12.51 22.76 2.47
CA GLN A 842 -13.84 22.17 2.67
C GLN A 842 -14.94 23.25 2.73
N ARG A 843 -14.65 24.42 3.30
CA ARG A 843 -15.55 25.60 3.28
C ARG A 843 -15.57 26.36 1.94
N ARG A 844 -14.88 25.87 0.90
CA ARG A 844 -14.69 26.55 -0.40
C ARG A 844 -14.06 27.94 -0.29
N GLN A 845 -13.29 28.21 0.75
CA GLN A 845 -12.50 29.43 0.93
C GLN A 845 -11.14 29.29 0.22
N LEU A 846 -11.19 29.08 -1.10
CA LEU A 846 -10.05 28.63 -1.92
C LEU A 846 -8.83 29.54 -1.85
N ARG A 847 -9.05 30.86 -1.76
CA ARG A 847 -7.95 31.84 -1.63
C ARG A 847 -7.22 31.72 -0.30
N GLN A 848 -7.97 31.57 0.80
CA GLN A 848 -7.38 31.39 2.13
C GLN A 848 -6.64 30.06 2.22
N ALA A 849 -7.21 28.98 1.68
CA ALA A 849 -6.55 27.69 1.58
C ALA A 849 -5.23 27.79 0.79
N GLN A 850 -5.25 28.44 -0.39
CA GLN A 850 -4.04 28.67 -1.20
C GLN A 850 -2.97 29.43 -0.42
N ASP A 851 -3.33 30.55 0.21
CA ASP A 851 -2.39 31.39 0.97
C ASP A 851 -1.75 30.60 2.11
N VAL A 852 -2.55 29.82 2.84
CA VAL A 852 -2.07 28.96 3.94
C VAL A 852 -1.13 27.87 3.43
N PHE A 853 -1.49 27.13 2.37
CA PHE A 853 -0.62 26.06 1.86
C PHE A 853 0.68 26.61 1.24
N MET A 854 0.66 27.80 0.63
CA MET A 854 1.89 28.47 0.18
C MET A 854 2.78 28.87 1.37
N SER A 855 2.21 29.39 2.47
CA SER A 855 2.98 29.67 3.70
C SER A 855 3.57 28.40 4.31
N VAL A 856 2.81 27.30 4.31
CA VAL A 856 3.31 25.98 4.76
C VAL A 856 4.50 25.51 3.91
N LEU A 857 4.42 25.64 2.58
CA LEU A 857 5.54 25.29 1.70
C LEU A 857 6.79 26.15 1.99
N GLN A 858 6.62 27.44 2.26
CA GLN A 858 7.73 28.32 2.66
C GLN A 858 8.37 27.89 3.98
N ILE A 859 7.56 27.40 4.95
CA ILE A 859 8.09 26.86 6.20
C ILE A 859 8.95 25.63 5.90
N PHE A 860 8.43 24.65 5.16
CA PHE A 860 9.18 23.43 4.82
C PHE A 860 10.43 23.68 3.97
N ASP A 861 10.36 24.60 3.00
CA ASP A 861 11.52 24.98 2.18
C ASP A 861 12.58 25.75 2.98
N GLY A 862 12.18 26.41 4.07
CA GLY A 862 13.06 27.13 5.00
C GLY A 862 13.66 26.29 6.13
N LEU A 863 13.35 24.99 6.19
CA LEU A 863 13.96 24.07 7.18
C LEU A 863 15.40 23.73 6.78
N GLU A 864 16.28 23.60 7.78
CA GLU A 864 17.69 23.22 7.58
C GLU A 864 17.80 21.77 7.07
N THR A 865 18.95 21.38 6.49
CA THR A 865 19.11 20.07 5.86
C THR A 865 18.86 18.88 6.78
N GLU A 866 19.09 19.05 8.08
CA GLU A 866 18.85 18.03 9.10
C GLU A 866 17.37 17.95 9.54
N ASP A 867 16.61 19.04 9.33
CA ASP A 867 15.21 19.20 9.74
C ASP A 867 14.21 18.98 8.60
N LYS A 868 14.69 18.60 7.40
CA LYS A 868 13.82 18.44 6.24
C LYS A 868 12.76 17.36 6.50
N ASP A 869 11.50 17.78 6.39
CA ASP A 869 10.36 16.89 6.33
C ASP A 869 9.84 16.81 4.87
N PRO A 870 10.41 15.90 4.05
CA PRO A 870 10.03 15.81 2.65
C PRO A 870 8.61 15.23 2.48
N VAL A 871 8.09 14.46 3.46
CA VAL A 871 6.72 13.94 3.43
C VAL A 871 5.73 15.08 3.67
N GLY A 872 5.93 15.86 4.74
CA GLY A 872 5.09 17.03 5.03
C GLY A 872 5.07 18.03 3.87
N ARG A 873 6.22 18.26 3.22
CA ARG A 873 6.31 19.08 2.01
C ARG A 873 5.48 18.52 0.85
N ILE A 874 5.54 17.22 0.57
CA ILE A 874 4.73 16.59 -0.49
C ILE A 874 3.24 16.72 -0.18
N THR A 875 2.82 16.46 1.06
CA THR A 875 1.43 16.61 1.46
C THR A 875 0.94 18.06 1.31
N ALA A 876 1.78 19.06 1.59
CA ALA A 876 1.46 20.45 1.33
C ALA A 876 1.31 20.77 -0.18
N ILE A 877 2.16 20.17 -1.04
CA ILE A 877 2.03 20.28 -2.50
C ILE A 877 0.71 19.66 -2.96
N ASN A 878 0.36 18.47 -2.48
CA ASN A 878 -0.91 17.81 -2.83
C ASN A 878 -2.11 18.63 -2.40
N ASN A 879 -2.13 19.13 -1.16
CA ASN A 879 -3.20 19.99 -0.66
C ASN A 879 -3.36 21.29 -1.48
N LEU A 880 -2.24 21.88 -1.93
CA LEU A 880 -2.26 23.01 -2.86
C LEU A 880 -2.82 22.59 -4.23
N GLY A 881 -2.41 21.43 -4.74
CA GLY A 881 -2.94 20.83 -5.98
C GLY A 881 -4.46 20.63 -5.91
N HIS A 882 -4.96 20.04 -4.82
CA HIS A 882 -6.40 19.88 -4.56
C HIS A 882 -7.13 21.22 -4.48
N THR A 883 -6.51 22.22 -3.86
CA THR A 883 -7.06 23.60 -3.83
C THR A 883 -7.16 24.20 -5.22
N LEU A 884 -6.14 24.03 -6.07
CA LEU A 884 -6.16 24.51 -7.46
C LEU A 884 -7.17 23.75 -8.31
N THR A 885 -7.32 22.44 -8.11
CA THR A 885 -8.38 21.65 -8.75
C THR A 885 -9.76 22.15 -8.35
N ALA A 886 -10.01 22.39 -7.06
CA ALA A 886 -11.26 22.97 -6.58
C ALA A 886 -11.51 24.39 -7.12
N TRP A 887 -10.45 25.11 -7.51
CA TRP A 887 -10.49 26.43 -8.15
C TRP A 887 -10.51 26.40 -9.69
N ASN A 888 -10.68 25.23 -10.29
CA ASN A 888 -10.70 25.01 -11.74
C ASN A 888 -9.39 25.35 -12.46
N ARG A 889 -8.24 25.33 -11.76
CA ARG A 889 -6.89 25.56 -12.33
C ARG A 889 -6.15 24.25 -12.56
N PHE A 890 -6.73 23.39 -13.39
CA PHE A 890 -6.30 21.99 -13.54
C PHE A 890 -4.87 21.82 -14.04
N LEU A 891 -4.42 22.62 -15.01
CA LEU A 891 -3.04 22.54 -15.52
C LEU A 891 -2.01 22.80 -14.42
N GLN A 892 -2.25 23.81 -13.57
CA GLN A 892 -1.36 24.12 -12.45
C GLN A 892 -1.42 23.04 -11.37
N ALA A 893 -2.61 22.45 -11.16
CA ALA A 893 -2.76 21.32 -10.24
C ALA A 893 -2.00 20.08 -10.73
N GLU A 894 -2.10 19.73 -12.02
CA GLU A 894 -1.36 18.64 -12.66
C GLU A 894 0.15 18.81 -12.49
N GLU A 895 0.68 20.03 -12.70
CA GLU A 895 2.09 20.34 -12.49
C GLU A 895 2.52 20.08 -11.04
N LEU A 896 1.70 20.47 -10.05
CA LEU A 896 1.98 20.22 -8.64
C LEU A 896 1.92 18.73 -8.29
N PHE A 897 0.92 17.99 -8.77
CA PHE A 897 0.81 16.56 -8.51
C PHE A 897 1.98 15.79 -9.15
N LEU A 898 2.43 16.17 -10.35
CA LEU A 898 3.62 15.58 -10.97
C LEU A 898 4.89 15.88 -10.17
N GLN A 899 5.04 17.10 -9.65
CA GLN A 899 6.16 17.43 -8.74
C GLN A 899 6.11 16.61 -7.45
N ALA A 900 4.92 16.39 -6.89
CA ALA A 900 4.72 15.56 -5.71
C ALA A 900 5.06 14.08 -5.97
N ILE A 901 4.63 13.52 -7.12
CA ILE A 901 4.97 12.16 -7.55
C ILE A 901 6.49 12.01 -7.69
N GLN A 902 7.15 12.95 -8.40
CA GLN A 902 8.59 12.91 -8.60
C GLN A 902 9.36 13.02 -7.28
N ALA A 903 8.94 13.90 -6.36
CA ALA A 903 9.54 13.99 -5.04
C ALA A 903 9.39 12.68 -4.25
N ASN A 904 8.26 11.98 -4.42
CA ASN A 904 8.00 10.72 -3.75
C ASN A 904 8.77 9.51 -4.33
N GLU A 905 9.33 9.56 -5.54
CA GLU A 905 10.12 8.45 -6.11
C GLU A 905 11.31 8.05 -5.22
N SER A 906 11.91 9.03 -4.55
CA SER A 906 13.04 8.84 -3.64
C SER A 906 12.63 8.40 -2.24
N ILE A 907 11.43 8.77 -1.79
CA ILE A 907 10.93 8.57 -0.42
C ILE A 907 10.15 7.25 -0.33
N ARG A 908 9.40 6.94 -1.38
CA ARG A 908 8.49 5.78 -1.51
C ARG A 908 7.43 5.73 -0.42
N ASP A 909 6.93 6.89 0.01
CA ASP A 909 5.81 6.94 0.93
C ASP A 909 4.50 6.61 0.19
N VAL A 910 3.82 5.57 0.67
CA VAL A 910 2.62 5.01 0.03
C VAL A 910 1.44 5.96 0.17
N VAL A 911 1.35 6.68 1.29
CA VAL A 911 0.21 7.51 1.64
C VAL A 911 0.17 8.75 0.76
N CYS A 912 1.26 9.53 0.73
CA CYS A 912 1.34 10.74 -0.06
C CYS A 912 1.44 10.42 -1.56
N GLY A 913 2.12 9.33 -1.94
CA GLY A 913 2.19 8.88 -3.33
C GLY A 913 0.82 8.57 -3.94
N ALA A 914 -0.02 7.84 -3.21
CA ALA A 914 -1.38 7.54 -3.65
C ALA A 914 -2.26 8.79 -3.72
N ASP A 915 -2.13 9.71 -2.76
CA ASP A 915 -2.85 10.99 -2.78
C ASP A 915 -2.44 11.86 -3.98
N SER A 916 -1.14 11.93 -4.31
CA SER A 916 -0.66 12.65 -5.49
C SER A 916 -1.23 12.07 -6.80
N LEU A 917 -1.26 10.74 -6.91
CA LEU A 917 -1.83 10.05 -8.07
C LEU A 917 -3.36 10.22 -8.16
N CYS A 918 -4.06 10.19 -7.01
CA CYS A 918 -5.50 10.43 -6.94
C CYS A 918 -5.85 11.87 -7.34
N GLY A 919 -5.08 12.85 -6.86
CA GLY A 919 -5.20 14.25 -7.26
C GLY A 919 -5.00 14.43 -8.77
N LEU A 920 -3.95 13.82 -9.32
CA LEU A 920 -3.69 13.83 -10.76
C LEU A 920 -4.84 13.18 -11.56
N ALA A 921 -5.31 12.01 -11.14
CA ALA A 921 -6.44 11.32 -11.76
C ALA A 921 -7.71 12.20 -11.74
N SER A 922 -7.96 12.90 -10.64
CA SER A 922 -9.08 13.83 -10.52
C SER A 922 -8.98 15.03 -11.47
N SER A 923 -7.79 15.64 -11.60
CA SER A 923 -7.57 16.72 -12.56
C SER A 923 -7.71 16.25 -14.02
N LEU A 924 -7.19 15.06 -14.34
CA LEU A 924 -7.30 14.44 -15.66
C LEU A 924 -8.76 14.11 -16.02
N LEU A 925 -9.54 13.60 -15.06
CA LEU A 925 -10.97 13.33 -15.20
C LEU A 925 -11.72 14.60 -15.60
N LEU A 926 -11.50 15.71 -14.89
CA LEU A 926 -12.19 16.99 -15.13
C LEU A 926 -11.84 17.62 -16.49
N ARG A 927 -10.73 17.20 -17.11
CA ARG A 927 -10.30 17.61 -18.47
C ARG A 927 -10.61 16.57 -19.55
N SER A 928 -11.43 15.58 -19.23
CA SER A 928 -11.86 14.53 -20.17
C SER A 928 -10.75 13.57 -20.64
N ARG A 929 -9.64 13.43 -19.88
CA ARG A 929 -8.55 12.48 -20.16
C ARG A 929 -8.74 11.16 -19.40
N TRP A 930 -9.84 10.45 -19.68
CA TRP A 930 -10.33 9.36 -18.83
C TRP A 930 -9.42 8.12 -18.78
N SER A 931 -8.80 7.74 -19.90
CA SER A 931 -7.92 6.58 -19.93
C SER A 931 -6.69 6.77 -19.05
N GLU A 932 -6.09 7.96 -19.10
CA GLU A 932 -4.96 8.32 -18.23
C GLU A 932 -5.39 8.46 -16.78
N ALA A 933 -6.59 9.02 -16.52
CA ALA A 933 -7.15 9.06 -15.17
C ALA A 933 -7.38 7.66 -14.59
N GLU A 934 -7.89 6.72 -15.38
CA GLU A 934 -8.11 5.32 -14.99
C GLU A 934 -6.78 4.61 -14.67
N GLU A 935 -5.74 4.87 -15.45
CA GLU A 935 -4.38 4.38 -15.17
C GLU A 935 -3.88 4.89 -13.81
N LYS A 936 -3.95 6.20 -13.58
CA LYS A 936 -3.42 6.81 -12.35
C LYS A 936 -4.20 6.45 -11.10
N ILE A 937 -5.52 6.34 -11.17
CA ILE A 937 -6.30 5.89 -10.01
C ILE A 937 -6.04 4.41 -9.69
N ARG A 938 -5.82 3.56 -10.71
CA ARG A 938 -5.46 2.15 -10.49
C ARG A 938 -4.06 2.00 -9.90
N GLU A 939 -3.10 2.84 -10.30
CA GLU A 939 -1.79 2.94 -9.66
C GLU A 939 -1.95 3.35 -8.19
N ALA A 940 -2.78 4.36 -7.88
CA ALA A 940 -3.03 4.80 -6.51
C ALA A 940 -3.67 3.70 -5.64
N ILE A 941 -4.68 3.00 -6.18
CA ILE A 941 -5.33 1.86 -5.50
C ILE A 941 -4.30 0.77 -5.25
N ALA A 942 -3.53 0.36 -6.26
CA ALA A 942 -2.51 -0.67 -6.13
C ALA A 942 -1.40 -0.32 -5.13
N LEU A 943 -1.06 0.96 -4.98
CA LEU A 943 -0.13 1.42 -3.95
C LEU A 943 -0.71 1.28 -2.54
N ARG A 944 -1.99 1.57 -2.35
CA ARG A 944 -2.66 1.46 -1.05
C ARG A 944 -3.13 0.06 -0.71
N GLU A 945 -3.16 -0.87 -1.65
CA GLU A 945 -3.46 -2.28 -1.36
C GLU A 945 -2.50 -2.81 -0.28
N PRO A 946 -3.03 -3.35 0.83
CA PRO A 946 -4.38 -3.90 0.92
C PRO A 946 -5.44 -2.99 1.58
N PHE A 947 -5.11 -1.75 1.96
CA PHE A 947 -6.05 -0.80 2.55
C PHE A 947 -6.94 -0.16 1.47
N LYS A 948 -8.23 -0.51 1.51
CA LYS A 948 -9.22 0.00 0.55
C LYS A 948 -9.77 1.34 1.00
N ASP A 949 -9.25 2.39 0.38
CA ASP A 949 -9.61 3.78 0.65
C ASP A 949 -10.88 4.18 -0.14
N PRO A 950 -11.99 4.56 0.53
CA PRO A 950 -13.24 4.88 -0.16
C PRO A 950 -13.09 6.05 -1.13
N ASP A 951 -12.20 7.01 -0.88
CA ASP A 951 -12.04 8.16 -1.77
C ASP A 951 -11.36 7.77 -3.09
N LEU A 952 -10.46 6.78 -3.08
CA LEU A 952 -9.87 6.26 -4.32
C LEU A 952 -10.90 5.53 -5.18
N TYR A 953 -11.74 4.69 -4.57
CA TYR A 953 -12.81 3.99 -5.29
C TYR A 953 -13.92 4.93 -5.75
N HIS A 954 -14.21 6.00 -4.99
CA HIS A 954 -15.10 7.07 -5.41
C HIS A 954 -14.63 7.70 -6.73
N ILE A 955 -13.35 8.07 -6.83
CA ILE A 955 -12.78 8.62 -8.06
C ILE A 955 -12.79 7.59 -9.20
N LEU A 956 -12.50 6.32 -8.93
CA LEU A 956 -12.62 5.25 -9.93
C LEU A 956 -14.06 5.13 -10.46
N GLY A 957 -15.05 5.15 -9.58
CA GLY A 957 -16.47 5.11 -9.95
C GLY A 957 -16.86 6.31 -10.82
N ARG A 958 -16.37 7.51 -10.51
CA ARG A 958 -16.58 8.71 -11.33
C ARG A 958 -15.94 8.59 -12.72
N ILE A 959 -14.73 8.04 -12.81
CA ILE A 959 -14.05 7.78 -14.09
C ILE A 959 -14.85 6.75 -14.92
N GLN A 960 -15.34 5.69 -14.28
CA GLN A 960 -16.18 4.69 -14.95
C GLN A 960 -17.50 5.28 -15.46
N CYS A 961 -18.12 6.20 -14.71
CA CYS A 961 -19.29 6.95 -15.18
C CYS A 961 -18.97 7.75 -16.44
N ALA A 962 -17.87 8.50 -16.43
CA ALA A 962 -17.46 9.30 -17.59
C ALA A 962 -17.14 8.44 -18.82
N GLN A 963 -16.67 7.21 -18.62
CA GLN A 963 -16.41 6.24 -19.68
C GLN A 963 -17.65 5.43 -20.11
N TRP A 964 -18.84 5.72 -19.55
CA TRP A 964 -20.08 4.96 -19.78
C TRP A 964 -20.02 3.48 -19.38
N LYS A 965 -19.16 3.12 -18.41
CA LYS A 965 -19.12 1.80 -17.78
C LYS A 965 -20.09 1.75 -16.59
N LEU A 966 -21.37 1.96 -16.86
CA LEU A 966 -22.40 2.26 -15.83
C LEU A 966 -22.57 1.11 -14.83
N SER A 967 -22.62 -0.15 -15.29
CA SER A 967 -22.75 -1.31 -14.42
C SER A 967 -21.56 -1.44 -13.46
N ALA A 968 -20.34 -1.28 -13.98
CA ALA A 968 -19.11 -1.31 -13.17
C ALA A 968 -19.04 -0.13 -12.18
N ALA A 969 -19.52 1.05 -12.58
CA ALA A 969 -19.62 2.21 -11.70
C ALA A 969 -20.60 1.96 -10.55
N ALA A 970 -21.77 1.38 -10.83
CA ALA A 970 -22.74 1.02 -9.80
C ALA A 970 -22.16 0.02 -8.79
N GLU A 971 -21.47 -1.02 -9.27
CA GLU A 971 -20.76 -1.98 -8.41
C GLU A 971 -19.68 -1.29 -7.57
N THR A 972 -18.90 -0.38 -8.17
CA THR A 972 -17.83 0.35 -7.48
C THR A 972 -18.38 1.27 -6.39
N PHE A 973 -19.47 2.00 -6.64
CA PHE A 973 -20.09 2.85 -5.60
C PHE A 973 -20.79 2.02 -4.52
N GLN A 974 -21.43 0.90 -4.88
CA GLN A 974 -21.96 -0.04 -3.88
C GLN A 974 -20.85 -0.58 -3.00
N PHE A 975 -19.73 -0.97 -3.60
CA PHE A 975 -18.53 -1.40 -2.89
C PHE A 975 -17.97 -0.28 -2.00
N THR A 976 -17.87 0.96 -2.51
CA THR A 976 -17.38 2.11 -1.74
C THR A 976 -18.23 2.35 -0.48
N ARG A 977 -19.55 2.18 -0.57
CA ARG A 977 -20.46 2.27 0.58
C ARG A 977 -20.29 1.15 1.62
N THR A 978 -19.63 0.05 1.27
CA THR A 978 -19.27 -1.01 2.22
C THR A 978 -18.01 -0.71 3.03
N LEU A 979 -17.19 0.24 2.55
CA LEU A 979 -15.96 0.67 3.18
C LEU A 979 -16.26 1.59 4.37
N PRO A 980 -15.34 1.68 5.36
CA PRO A 980 -15.59 2.49 6.53
C PRO A 980 -15.41 3.96 6.18
N ARG A 981 -16.41 4.77 6.51
CA ARG A 981 -16.30 6.23 6.55
C ARG A 981 -16.58 6.71 7.97
N ASP A 982 -16.13 7.92 8.29
CA ASP A 982 -16.53 8.58 9.53
C ASP A 982 -18.06 8.67 9.59
N PRO A 983 -18.72 8.25 10.68
CA PRO A 983 -20.14 8.49 10.90
C PRO A 983 -20.54 9.96 10.82
N LYS A 984 -19.59 10.90 10.80
CA LYS A 984 -19.79 12.34 10.54
C LYS A 984 -19.37 12.80 9.15
N ASP A 985 -18.76 11.94 8.33
CA ASP A 985 -18.47 12.23 6.92
C ASP A 985 -19.76 12.09 6.08
N ASP A 986 -20.73 12.97 6.37
CA ASP A 986 -21.95 13.09 5.58
C ASP A 986 -21.65 13.57 4.15
N PHE A 987 -20.57 14.33 3.97
CA PHE A 987 -20.12 14.79 2.66
C PHE A 987 -19.73 13.62 1.74
N GLY A 988 -18.78 12.78 2.15
CA GLY A 988 -18.31 11.66 1.33
C GLY A 988 -19.40 10.62 1.07
N ARG A 989 -20.23 10.30 2.09
CA ARG A 989 -21.38 9.42 1.91
C ARG A 989 -22.43 9.99 0.95
N GLY A 990 -22.67 11.30 1.02
CA GLY A 990 -23.55 12.01 0.11
C GLY A 990 -23.03 11.98 -1.33
N GLU A 991 -21.72 12.20 -1.53
CA GLU A 991 -21.08 12.12 -2.85
C GLU A 991 -21.19 10.72 -3.47
N ASP A 992 -20.87 9.67 -2.72
CA ASP A 992 -20.99 8.28 -3.18
C ASP A 992 -22.44 7.93 -3.58
N LEU A 993 -23.41 8.35 -2.76
CA LEU A 993 -24.82 8.07 -3.00
C LEU A 993 -25.39 8.89 -4.18
N LYS A 994 -24.97 10.15 -4.33
CA LYS A 994 -25.36 11.03 -5.45
C LYS A 994 -24.94 10.42 -6.78
N TYR A 995 -23.69 9.98 -6.91
CA TYR A 995 -23.22 9.34 -8.14
C TYR A 995 -23.90 8.00 -8.39
N LEU A 996 -24.13 7.19 -7.36
CA LEU A 996 -24.92 5.96 -7.51
C LEU A 996 -26.36 6.24 -7.96
N ALA A 997 -26.99 7.30 -7.45
CA ALA A 997 -28.33 7.72 -7.89
C ALA A 997 -28.33 8.15 -9.36
N SER A 998 -27.33 8.95 -9.78
CA SER A 998 -27.14 9.34 -11.18
C SER A 998 -26.96 8.12 -12.10
N VAL A 999 -26.14 7.15 -11.71
CA VAL A 999 -25.95 5.90 -12.47
C VAL A 999 -27.24 5.08 -12.54
N ASN A 1000 -27.99 4.95 -11.44
CA ASN A 1000 -29.27 4.24 -11.44
C ASN A 1000 -30.32 4.92 -12.33
N ALA A 1001 -30.34 6.26 -12.37
CA ALA A 1001 -31.20 7.00 -13.28
C ALA A 1001 -30.85 6.68 -14.75
N LEU A 1002 -29.56 6.65 -15.11
CA LEU A 1002 -29.09 6.29 -16.44
C LEU A 1002 -29.40 4.82 -16.82
N LEU A 1003 -29.40 3.91 -15.84
CA LEU A 1003 -29.75 2.49 -16.01
C LEU A 1003 -31.27 2.24 -16.09
N GLY A 1004 -32.12 3.25 -15.96
CA GLY A 1004 -33.58 3.09 -16.01
C GLY A 1004 -34.26 2.85 -14.66
N ARG A 1005 -33.53 2.87 -13.55
CA ARG A 1005 -34.06 2.66 -12.18
C ARG A 1005 -34.40 4.00 -11.53
N VAL A 1006 -35.34 4.73 -12.15
CA VAL A 1006 -35.64 6.11 -11.80
C VAL A 1006 -36.24 6.25 -10.40
N ASP A 1007 -37.14 5.36 -10.00
CA ASP A 1007 -37.76 5.41 -8.66
C ASP A 1007 -36.72 5.19 -7.55
N GLU A 1008 -35.78 4.26 -7.77
CA GLU A 1008 -34.66 4.02 -6.85
C GLU A 1008 -33.73 5.25 -6.79
N ALA A 1009 -33.45 5.87 -7.94
CA ALA A 1009 -32.63 7.07 -8.01
C ALA A 1009 -33.27 8.26 -7.27
N GLU A 1010 -34.56 8.52 -7.45
CA GLU A 1010 -35.26 9.60 -6.74
C GLU A 1010 -35.23 9.41 -5.22
N ALA A 1011 -35.47 8.19 -4.74
CA ALA A 1011 -35.38 7.86 -3.32
C ALA A 1011 -33.97 8.09 -2.77
N MET A 1012 -32.93 7.66 -3.50
CA MET A 1012 -31.54 7.91 -3.11
C MET A 1012 -31.22 9.41 -3.07
N LEU A 1013 -31.73 10.21 -4.01
CA LEU A 1013 -31.49 11.66 -4.03
C LEU A 1013 -32.14 12.37 -2.84
N ASP A 1014 -33.26 11.87 -2.30
CA ASP A 1014 -33.85 12.39 -1.07
C ASP A 1014 -32.95 12.13 0.14
N ASP A 1015 -32.36 10.94 0.25
CA ASP A 1015 -31.37 10.62 1.27
C ASP A 1015 -30.10 11.50 1.13
N VAL A 1016 -29.63 11.75 -0.11
CA VAL A 1016 -28.50 12.65 -0.39
C VAL A 1016 -28.81 14.07 0.10
N LYS A 1017 -30.04 14.57 -0.10
CA LYS A 1017 -30.42 15.91 0.40
C LYS A 1017 -30.27 16.01 1.92
N VAL A 1018 -30.63 14.96 2.65
CA VAL A 1018 -30.46 14.92 4.12
C VAL A 1018 -28.97 15.02 4.48
N LEU A 1019 -28.13 14.21 3.84
CA LEU A 1019 -26.67 14.18 4.08
C LEU A 1019 -25.98 15.51 3.71
N PHE A 1020 -26.30 16.11 2.58
CA PHE A 1020 -25.71 17.40 2.21
C PHE A 1020 -26.25 18.57 3.02
N THR A 1021 -27.46 18.47 3.55
CA THR A 1021 -27.98 19.46 4.51
C THR A 1021 -27.21 19.40 5.83
N SER A 1022 -26.95 18.20 6.36
CA SER A 1022 -26.15 18.05 7.59
C SER A 1022 -24.67 18.40 7.38
N ALA A 1023 -24.13 18.19 6.18
CA ALA A 1023 -22.79 18.60 5.80
C ALA A 1023 -22.66 20.10 5.42
N GLU A 1024 -23.75 20.87 5.46
CA GLU A 1024 -23.80 22.28 5.00
C GLU A 1024 -23.28 22.50 3.56
N ASN A 1025 -23.44 21.48 2.70
CA ASN A 1025 -22.91 21.49 1.34
C ASN A 1025 -23.92 22.05 0.32
N ALA A 1026 -23.97 23.38 0.22
CA ALA A 1026 -24.85 24.06 -0.74
C ALA A 1026 -24.57 23.71 -2.21
N VAL A 1027 -23.31 23.41 -2.58
CA VAL A 1027 -22.95 23.00 -3.95
C VAL A 1027 -23.50 21.61 -4.25
N GLY A 1028 -23.31 20.65 -3.33
CA GLY A 1028 -23.87 19.30 -3.49
C GLY A 1028 -25.40 19.30 -3.55
N LEU A 1029 -26.08 20.16 -2.79
CA LEU A 1029 -27.54 20.33 -2.91
C LEU A 1029 -27.96 20.81 -4.29
N ALA A 1030 -27.25 21.79 -4.86
CA ALA A 1030 -27.50 22.25 -6.23
C ALA A 1030 -27.23 21.14 -7.27
N GLU A 1031 -26.20 20.30 -7.08
CA GLU A 1031 -25.97 19.14 -7.97
C GLU A 1031 -27.11 18.12 -7.92
N VAL A 1032 -27.71 17.89 -6.73
CA VAL A 1032 -28.90 17.05 -6.62
C VAL A 1032 -30.07 17.64 -7.40
N ASP A 1033 -30.27 18.96 -7.35
CA ASP A 1033 -31.33 19.62 -8.10
C ASP A 1033 -31.10 19.56 -9.62
N ILE A 1034 -29.85 19.58 -10.08
CA ILE A 1034 -29.50 19.33 -11.48
C ILE A 1034 -29.92 17.91 -11.90
N ILE A 1035 -29.55 16.88 -11.13
CA ILE A 1035 -29.91 15.48 -11.44
C ILE A 1035 -31.43 15.31 -11.43
N LYS A 1036 -32.14 15.91 -10.47
CA LYS A 1036 -33.60 15.89 -10.43
C LYS A 1036 -34.22 16.60 -11.64
N ALA A 1037 -33.66 17.73 -12.07
CA ALA A 1037 -34.13 18.43 -13.27
C ALA A 1037 -34.00 17.56 -14.53
N GLU A 1038 -32.92 16.80 -14.67
CA GLU A 1038 -32.76 15.84 -15.78
C GLU A 1038 -33.81 14.72 -15.73
N ILE A 1039 -34.02 14.12 -14.56
CA ILE A 1039 -35.02 13.07 -14.35
C ILE A 1039 -36.43 13.60 -14.64
N TRP A 1040 -36.79 14.77 -14.11
CA TRP A 1040 -38.10 15.38 -14.32
C TRP A 1040 -38.33 15.80 -15.76
N CYS A 1041 -37.31 16.32 -16.45
CA CYS A 1041 -37.36 16.60 -17.88
C CYS A 1041 -37.61 15.32 -18.69
N ALA A 1042 -37.00 14.19 -18.31
CA ALA A 1042 -37.25 12.90 -18.93
C ALA A 1042 -38.68 12.37 -18.65
N GLN A 1043 -39.23 12.61 -17.46
CA GLN A 1043 -40.61 12.25 -17.07
C GLN A 1043 -41.68 13.18 -17.66
N GLY A 1044 -41.30 14.33 -18.23
CA GLY A 1044 -42.22 15.34 -18.77
C GLY A 1044 -42.72 16.38 -17.76
N LYS A 1045 -42.15 16.42 -16.55
CA LYS A 1045 -42.42 17.40 -15.49
C LYS A 1045 -41.60 18.68 -15.73
N MET A 1046 -41.98 19.45 -16.75
CA MET A 1046 -41.14 20.53 -17.29
C MET A 1046 -41.03 21.75 -16.37
N ASP A 1047 -42.09 22.07 -15.63
CA ASP A 1047 -42.11 23.25 -14.76
C ASP A 1047 -41.27 23.02 -13.50
N GLU A 1048 -41.34 21.82 -12.91
CA GLU A 1048 -40.47 21.43 -11.80
C GLU A 1048 -39.00 21.37 -12.23
N ALA A 1049 -38.73 20.83 -13.43
CA ALA A 1049 -37.37 20.76 -13.98
C ALA A 1049 -36.77 22.15 -14.23
N GLU A 1050 -37.55 23.11 -14.72
CA GLU A 1050 -37.08 24.48 -14.96
C GLU A 1050 -36.67 25.17 -13.66
N VAL A 1051 -37.51 25.10 -12.63
CA VAL A 1051 -37.22 25.73 -11.33
C VAL A 1051 -35.94 25.15 -10.74
N ALA A 1052 -35.82 23.81 -10.70
CA ALA A 1052 -34.65 23.14 -10.15
C ALA A 1052 -33.35 23.49 -10.92
N ALA A 1053 -33.38 23.45 -12.25
CA ALA A 1053 -32.20 23.77 -13.06
C ALA A 1053 -31.75 25.23 -12.87
N LYS A 1054 -32.69 26.16 -12.80
CA LYS A 1054 -32.41 27.59 -12.63
C LYS A 1054 -31.86 27.90 -11.24
N GLU A 1055 -32.49 27.38 -10.18
CA GLU A 1055 -32.01 27.56 -8.81
C GLU A 1055 -30.60 26.98 -8.63
N ALA A 1056 -30.35 25.80 -9.22
CA ALA A 1056 -29.01 25.21 -9.21
C ALA A 1056 -27.98 26.08 -9.94
N ALA A 1057 -28.31 26.61 -11.13
CA ALA A 1057 -27.42 27.50 -11.88
C ALA A 1057 -27.06 28.77 -11.09
N ASP A 1058 -28.04 29.40 -10.45
CA ASP A 1058 -27.85 30.59 -9.61
C ASP A 1058 -26.92 30.29 -8.41
N VAL A 1059 -27.13 29.17 -7.72
CA VAL A 1059 -26.27 28.74 -6.61
C VAL A 1059 -24.83 28.49 -7.08
N MET A 1060 -24.65 27.77 -8.20
CA MET A 1060 -23.34 27.46 -8.76
C MET A 1060 -22.57 28.73 -9.16
N SER A 1061 -23.27 29.71 -9.74
CA SER A 1061 -22.73 31.01 -10.10
C SER A 1061 -22.26 31.80 -8.86
N VAL A 1062 -23.10 31.88 -7.82
CA VAL A 1062 -22.76 32.58 -6.57
C VAL A 1062 -21.59 31.92 -5.83
N LYS A 1063 -21.45 30.60 -5.92
CA LYS A 1063 -20.37 29.82 -5.29
C LYS A 1063 -19.09 29.73 -6.12
N ASP A 1064 -19.01 30.39 -7.28
CA ASP A 1064 -17.87 30.36 -8.21
C ASP A 1064 -17.49 28.92 -8.65
N CYS A 1065 -18.48 28.03 -8.73
CA CYS A 1065 -18.29 26.67 -9.22
C CYS A 1065 -18.49 26.64 -10.73
N LYS A 1066 -17.45 27.00 -11.50
CA LYS A 1066 -17.56 27.17 -12.96
C LYS A 1066 -18.04 25.91 -13.69
N ILE A 1067 -17.50 24.73 -13.35
CA ILE A 1067 -17.87 23.48 -14.02
C ILE A 1067 -19.31 23.07 -13.68
N GLY A 1068 -19.72 23.22 -12.43
CA GLY A 1068 -21.12 22.98 -12.02
C GLY A 1068 -22.08 23.98 -12.64
N HIS A 1069 -21.67 25.24 -12.78
CA HIS A 1069 -22.48 26.29 -13.42
C HIS A 1069 -22.66 26.02 -14.92
N ALA A 1070 -21.59 25.63 -15.62
CA ALA A 1070 -21.67 25.25 -17.03
C ALA A 1070 -22.62 24.07 -17.24
N TYR A 1071 -22.52 23.04 -16.39
CA TYR A 1071 -23.42 21.89 -16.47
C TYR A 1071 -24.88 22.24 -16.12
N ALA A 1072 -25.11 23.07 -15.10
CA ALA A 1072 -26.46 23.54 -14.77
C ALA A 1072 -27.09 24.34 -15.92
N LEU A 1073 -26.32 25.20 -16.59
CA LEU A 1073 -26.77 25.94 -17.78
C LEU A 1073 -27.06 25.01 -18.97
N TYR A 1074 -26.25 23.97 -19.17
CA TYR A 1074 -26.51 22.93 -20.17
C TYR A 1074 -27.84 22.23 -19.91
N VAL A 1075 -28.10 21.80 -18.67
CA VAL A 1075 -29.35 21.14 -18.29
C VAL A 1075 -30.53 22.09 -18.42
N GLN A 1076 -30.41 23.34 -17.96
CA GLN A 1076 -31.43 24.37 -18.15
C GLN A 1076 -31.75 24.58 -19.64
N GLY A 1077 -30.72 24.64 -20.49
CA GLY A 1077 -30.89 24.73 -21.95
C GLY A 1077 -31.66 23.55 -22.53
N GLY A 1078 -31.39 22.34 -22.04
CA GLY A 1078 -32.15 21.12 -22.39
C GLY A 1078 -33.61 21.18 -21.95
N VAL A 1079 -33.91 21.70 -20.76
CA VAL A 1079 -35.29 21.91 -20.28
C VAL A 1079 -36.02 22.93 -21.15
N MET A 1080 -35.39 24.07 -21.46
CA MET A 1080 -35.98 25.11 -22.32
C MET A 1080 -36.24 24.60 -23.74
N LEU A 1081 -35.32 23.80 -24.29
CA LEU A 1081 -35.52 23.12 -25.56
C LEU A 1081 -36.73 22.19 -25.52
N ALA A 1082 -36.88 21.41 -24.45
CA ALA A 1082 -38.03 20.51 -24.27
C ALA A 1082 -39.36 21.26 -24.13
N LYS A 1083 -39.35 22.51 -23.63
CA LYS A 1083 -40.50 23.43 -23.61
C LYS A 1083 -40.77 24.13 -24.96
N GLY A 1084 -39.86 24.02 -25.92
CA GLY A 1084 -39.95 24.72 -27.21
C GLY A 1084 -39.54 26.19 -27.15
N ILE A 1085 -38.78 26.61 -26.14
CA ILE A 1085 -38.29 27.98 -25.98
C ILE A 1085 -36.84 28.06 -26.51
N TYR A 1086 -36.70 28.19 -27.82
CA TYR A 1086 -35.41 27.99 -28.50
C TYR A 1086 -34.38 29.09 -28.24
N ASP A 1087 -34.80 30.36 -28.14
CA ASP A 1087 -33.87 31.48 -27.93
C ASP A 1087 -33.21 31.43 -26.55
N GLU A 1088 -33.98 31.18 -25.49
CA GLU A 1088 -33.44 31.02 -24.13
C GLU A 1088 -32.59 29.75 -24.02
N ALA A 1089 -33.02 28.64 -24.65
CA ALA A 1089 -32.23 27.42 -24.71
C ALA A 1089 -30.85 27.67 -25.34
N ARG A 1090 -30.82 28.40 -26.47
CA ARG A 1090 -29.57 28.71 -27.19
C ARG A 1090 -28.64 29.57 -26.35
N GLU A 1091 -29.17 30.57 -25.64
CA GLU A 1091 -28.35 31.45 -24.82
C GLU A 1091 -27.75 30.70 -23.61
N CYS A 1092 -28.53 29.84 -22.94
CA CYS A 1092 -28.03 29.02 -21.85
C CYS A 1092 -26.88 28.11 -22.30
N VAL A 1093 -27.05 27.39 -23.42
CA VAL A 1093 -26.03 26.48 -23.95
C VAL A 1093 -24.82 27.24 -24.50
N ARG A 1094 -25.00 28.44 -25.05
CA ARG A 1094 -23.88 29.31 -25.47
C ARG A 1094 -23.01 29.71 -24.28
N LEU A 1095 -23.63 30.09 -23.16
CA LEU A 1095 -22.91 30.42 -21.93
C LEU A 1095 -22.23 29.19 -21.32
N ALA A 1096 -22.88 28.02 -21.38
CA ALA A 1096 -22.27 26.75 -20.98
C ALA A 1096 -20.99 26.45 -21.81
N LEU A 1097 -21.07 26.60 -23.13
CA LEU A 1097 -19.94 26.41 -24.05
C LEU A 1097 -18.77 27.34 -23.72
N GLU A 1098 -19.04 28.63 -23.47
CA GLU A 1098 -17.99 29.59 -23.09
C GLU A 1098 -17.26 29.16 -21.81
N LEU A 1099 -18.01 28.68 -20.81
CA LEU A 1099 -17.45 28.19 -19.55
C LEU A 1099 -16.66 26.88 -19.75
N HIS A 1100 -17.21 25.90 -20.46
CA HIS A 1100 -16.51 24.64 -20.73
C HIS A 1100 -15.23 24.84 -21.55
N THR A 1101 -15.22 25.80 -22.49
CA THR A 1101 -14.01 26.21 -23.21
C THR A 1101 -13.00 26.88 -22.29
N GLU A 1102 -13.42 27.79 -21.39
CA GLU A 1102 -12.52 28.43 -20.42
C GLU A 1102 -11.87 27.39 -19.49
N ILE A 1103 -12.65 26.42 -19.04
CA ILE A 1103 -12.23 25.35 -18.12
C ILE A 1103 -11.36 24.30 -18.82
N GLY A 1104 -11.52 24.12 -20.13
CA GLY A 1104 -10.87 23.07 -20.90
C GLY A 1104 -11.52 21.69 -20.76
N SER A 1105 -12.83 21.65 -20.48
CA SER A 1105 -13.64 20.42 -20.53
C SER A 1105 -13.98 20.09 -21.99
N VAL A 1106 -13.32 19.08 -22.56
CA VAL A 1106 -13.51 18.70 -23.97
C VAL A 1106 -14.87 18.04 -24.17
N GLN A 1107 -15.29 17.19 -23.22
CA GLN A 1107 -16.61 16.57 -23.24
C GLN A 1107 -17.72 17.61 -23.22
N GLY A 1108 -17.67 18.55 -22.26
CA GLY A 1108 -18.70 19.59 -22.14
C GLY A 1108 -18.82 20.46 -23.38
N GLN A 1109 -17.68 20.82 -24.00
CA GLN A 1109 -17.68 21.54 -25.29
C GLN A 1109 -18.38 20.76 -26.40
N ALA A 1110 -18.10 19.46 -26.51
CA ALA A 1110 -18.72 18.61 -27.52
C ALA A 1110 -20.23 18.47 -27.30
N ASP A 1111 -20.65 18.25 -26.04
CA ASP A 1111 -22.06 18.17 -25.63
C ASP A 1111 -22.81 19.47 -25.91
N ASP A 1112 -22.23 20.63 -25.59
CA ASP A 1112 -22.82 21.95 -25.84
C ASP A 1112 -22.95 22.23 -27.35
N ILE A 1113 -21.93 21.89 -28.15
CA ILE A 1113 -21.97 22.05 -29.61
C ILE A 1113 -23.07 21.16 -30.21
N ALA A 1114 -23.17 19.91 -29.77
CA ALA A 1114 -24.22 18.99 -30.19
C ALA A 1114 -25.61 19.51 -29.79
N ARG A 1115 -25.77 20.06 -28.58
CA ARG A 1115 -27.03 20.65 -28.11
C ARG A 1115 -27.41 21.89 -28.92
N LEU A 1116 -26.47 22.75 -29.29
CA LEU A 1116 -26.74 23.89 -30.19
C LEU A 1116 -27.20 23.44 -31.57
N ALA A 1117 -26.68 22.33 -32.08
CA ALA A 1117 -27.15 21.73 -33.33
C ALA A 1117 -28.56 21.13 -33.17
N GLU A 1118 -28.84 20.46 -32.04
CA GLU A 1118 -30.17 19.94 -31.71
C GLU A 1118 -31.22 21.06 -31.68
N ILE A 1119 -30.94 22.18 -31.02
CA ILE A 1119 -31.83 23.35 -30.98
C ILE A 1119 -32.18 23.80 -32.41
N ALA A 1120 -31.17 23.92 -33.29
CA ALA A 1120 -31.39 24.33 -34.68
C ALA A 1120 -32.23 23.31 -35.49
N ILE A 1121 -32.07 22.00 -35.24
CA ILE A 1121 -32.89 20.95 -35.86
C ILE A 1121 -34.35 21.06 -35.41
N MET A 1122 -34.57 21.35 -34.13
CA MET A 1122 -35.92 21.48 -33.55
C MET A 1122 -36.64 22.74 -34.05
N GLU A 1123 -35.95 23.88 -34.20
CA GLU A 1123 -36.52 25.10 -34.78
C GLU A 1123 -37.02 24.91 -36.22
N VAL A 1124 -36.24 24.17 -37.02
CA VAL A 1124 -36.64 23.79 -38.37
C VAL A 1124 -37.88 22.88 -38.34
N SER A 1125 -37.92 21.93 -37.39
CA SER A 1125 -39.04 21.00 -37.22
C SER A 1125 -40.33 21.68 -36.74
N ALA A 1126 -40.22 22.75 -35.94
CA ALA A 1126 -41.34 23.57 -35.49
C ALA A 1126 -41.86 24.53 -36.58
N GLY A 1127 -41.12 24.70 -37.69
CA GLY A 1127 -41.50 25.58 -38.79
C GLY A 1127 -41.21 27.07 -38.55
N GLU A 1128 -40.40 27.39 -37.53
CA GLU A 1128 -40.00 28.78 -37.20
C GLU A 1128 -38.99 29.35 -38.20
N VAL A 1129 -38.25 28.47 -38.89
CA VAL A 1129 -37.26 28.84 -39.92
C VAL A 1129 -37.80 28.57 -41.32
N GLN A 1130 -38.55 29.52 -41.88
CA GLN A 1130 -39.04 29.43 -43.27
C GLN A 1130 -38.03 30.00 -44.28
N GLY A 1131 -37.79 29.28 -45.38
CA GLY A 1131 -36.94 29.73 -46.50
C GLY A 1131 -35.43 29.52 -46.34
N ARG A 1132 -34.92 29.20 -45.14
CA ARG A 1132 -33.50 28.89 -44.88
C ARG A 1132 -33.24 27.52 -44.23
N ALA A 1133 -34.27 26.67 -44.10
CA ALA A 1133 -34.20 25.38 -43.41
C ALA A 1133 -33.00 24.51 -43.83
N VAL A 1134 -32.77 24.33 -45.15
CA VAL A 1134 -31.65 23.52 -45.67
C VAL A 1134 -30.30 24.08 -45.22
N SER A 1135 -30.10 25.40 -45.31
CA SER A 1135 -28.86 26.05 -44.89
C SER A 1135 -28.62 25.94 -43.39
N VAL A 1136 -29.68 26.00 -42.57
CA VAL A 1136 -29.57 25.83 -41.11
C VAL A 1136 -29.22 24.38 -40.77
N LEU A 1137 -29.83 23.40 -41.44
CA LEU A 1137 -29.49 21.99 -41.27
C LEU A 1137 -28.06 21.66 -41.73
N ASP A 1138 -27.55 22.31 -42.79
CA ASP A 1138 -26.14 22.18 -43.20
C ASP A 1138 -25.17 22.75 -42.15
N GLN A 1139 -25.51 23.88 -41.53
CA GLN A 1139 -24.72 24.46 -40.45
C GLN A 1139 -24.77 23.57 -39.19
N ALA A 1140 -25.93 23.03 -38.85
CA ALA A 1140 -26.08 22.07 -37.75
C ALA A 1140 -25.24 20.81 -37.99
N LYS A 1141 -25.26 20.24 -39.21
CA LYS A 1141 -24.44 19.07 -39.57
C LYS A 1141 -22.94 19.34 -39.41
N LYS A 1142 -22.46 20.53 -39.81
CA LYS A 1142 -21.04 20.93 -39.58
C LYS A 1142 -20.67 21.00 -38.11
N LYS A 1143 -21.56 21.53 -37.26
CA LYS A 1143 -21.35 21.55 -35.80
C LYS A 1143 -21.34 20.13 -35.22
N LEU A 1144 -22.20 19.25 -35.72
CA LEU A 1144 -22.20 17.84 -35.31
C LEU A 1144 -20.92 17.11 -35.75
N ASP A 1145 -20.36 17.44 -36.91
CA ASP A 1145 -19.05 16.91 -37.32
C ASP A 1145 -17.93 17.35 -36.36
N GLU A 1146 -17.93 18.62 -35.93
CA GLU A 1146 -17.01 19.15 -34.91
C GLU A 1146 -17.18 18.43 -33.56
N ALA A 1147 -18.42 18.31 -33.06
CA ALA A 1147 -18.71 17.57 -31.83
C ALA A 1147 -18.28 16.09 -31.94
N ARG A 1148 -18.49 15.46 -33.11
CA ARG A 1148 -18.07 14.07 -33.36
C ARG A 1148 -16.56 13.92 -33.25
N GLU A 1149 -15.79 14.84 -33.81
CA GLU A 1149 -14.32 14.80 -33.72
C GLU A 1149 -13.86 14.88 -32.26
N LEU A 1150 -14.46 15.77 -31.47
CA LEU A 1150 -14.16 15.93 -30.04
C LEU A 1150 -14.52 14.67 -29.23
N HIS A 1151 -15.74 14.13 -29.37
CA HIS A 1151 -16.14 12.89 -28.68
C HIS A 1151 -15.29 11.69 -29.13
N THR A 1152 -14.87 11.64 -30.40
CA THR A 1152 -13.98 10.58 -30.90
C THR A 1152 -12.60 10.67 -30.25
N ALA A 1153 -12.06 11.88 -30.06
CA ALA A 1153 -10.75 12.09 -29.47
C ALA A 1153 -10.67 11.63 -28.01
N ILE A 1154 -11.77 11.77 -27.25
CA ILE A 1154 -11.84 11.35 -25.84
C ILE A 1154 -12.42 9.94 -25.64
N GLY A 1155 -12.96 9.32 -26.69
CA GLY A 1155 -13.53 7.96 -26.63
C GLY A 1155 -14.95 7.91 -26.04
N ASP A 1156 -15.73 8.98 -26.15
CA ASP A 1156 -17.08 9.08 -25.60
C ASP A 1156 -18.12 8.39 -26.48
N ASN A 1157 -18.41 7.12 -26.21
CA ASN A 1157 -19.40 6.39 -26.98
C ASN A 1157 -20.83 6.91 -26.76
N GLY A 1158 -21.15 7.48 -25.60
CA GLY A 1158 -22.47 8.03 -25.34
C GLY A 1158 -22.73 9.29 -26.15
N GLY A 1159 -21.81 10.26 -26.09
CA GLY A 1159 -21.89 11.47 -26.91
C GLY A 1159 -21.81 11.20 -28.41
N LEU A 1160 -20.98 10.23 -28.84
CA LEU A 1160 -20.97 9.79 -30.25
C LEU A 1160 -22.33 9.26 -30.70
N GLY A 1161 -23.01 8.48 -29.85
CA GLY A 1161 -24.35 7.99 -30.15
C GLY A 1161 -25.35 9.13 -30.34
N ASP A 1162 -25.33 10.13 -29.45
CA ASP A 1162 -26.20 11.31 -29.55
C ASP A 1162 -25.95 12.08 -30.85
N VAL A 1163 -24.68 12.28 -31.21
CA VAL A 1163 -24.31 12.98 -32.44
C VAL A 1163 -24.81 12.24 -33.68
N TRP A 1164 -24.65 10.91 -33.75
CA TRP A 1164 -25.14 10.11 -34.87
C TRP A 1164 -26.67 10.07 -34.93
N TYR A 1165 -27.35 10.05 -33.78
CA TYR A 1165 -28.80 10.18 -33.70
C TYR A 1165 -29.28 11.52 -34.28
N LEU A 1166 -28.61 12.63 -33.95
CA LEU A 1166 -28.93 13.95 -34.49
C LEU A 1166 -28.64 14.06 -35.99
N ILE A 1167 -27.57 13.43 -36.48
CA ILE A 1167 -27.29 13.34 -37.92
C ILE A 1167 -28.42 12.60 -38.64
N ALA A 1168 -28.88 11.46 -38.11
CA ALA A 1168 -30.01 10.71 -38.68
C ALA A 1168 -31.28 11.58 -38.76
N LEU A 1169 -31.57 12.38 -37.73
CA LEU A 1169 -32.68 13.34 -37.76
C LEU A 1169 -32.54 14.38 -38.88
N ILE A 1170 -31.35 14.95 -39.07
CA ILE A 1170 -31.09 15.89 -40.18
C ILE A 1170 -31.37 15.21 -41.52
N ASP A 1171 -30.87 13.98 -41.70
CA ASP A 1171 -30.96 13.27 -42.98
C ASP A 1171 -32.41 12.86 -43.31
N ILE A 1172 -33.20 12.46 -42.30
CA ILE A 1172 -34.65 12.26 -42.45
C ILE A 1172 -35.33 13.54 -42.94
N LYS A 1173 -35.00 14.71 -42.36
CA LYS A 1173 -35.59 15.99 -42.78
C LYS A 1173 -35.13 16.45 -44.16
N LYS A 1174 -33.94 16.03 -44.62
CA LYS A 1174 -33.46 16.25 -46.00
C LYS A 1174 -33.98 15.23 -47.01
N GLY A 1175 -34.56 14.13 -46.54
CA GLY A 1175 -35.07 13.03 -47.37
C GLY A 1175 -34.02 11.99 -47.75
N ASP A 1176 -32.84 12.01 -47.16
CA ASP A 1176 -31.79 11.01 -47.37
C ASP A 1176 -31.99 9.83 -46.42
N LEU A 1177 -33.01 9.01 -46.72
CA LEU A 1177 -33.43 7.91 -45.85
C LEU A 1177 -32.38 6.77 -45.77
N GLY A 1178 -31.54 6.62 -46.80
CA GLY A 1178 -30.49 5.61 -46.81
C GLY A 1178 -29.37 5.94 -45.83
N HIS A 1179 -28.84 7.17 -45.89
CA HIS A 1179 -27.84 7.60 -44.92
C HIS A 1179 -28.43 7.72 -43.50
N ALA A 1180 -29.73 8.05 -43.37
CA ALA A 1180 -30.40 8.06 -42.07
C ALA A 1180 -30.47 6.67 -41.41
N GLU A 1181 -30.72 5.61 -42.18
CA GLU A 1181 -30.70 4.22 -41.69
C GLU A 1181 -29.31 3.83 -41.19
N GLU A 1182 -28.26 4.12 -41.96
CA GLU A 1182 -26.88 3.85 -41.56
C GLU A 1182 -26.49 4.63 -40.30
N ALA A 1183 -26.83 5.93 -40.24
CA ALA A 1183 -26.51 6.80 -39.11
C ALA A 1183 -27.17 6.32 -37.81
N ILE A 1184 -28.44 5.91 -37.84
CA ILE A 1184 -29.14 5.44 -36.64
C ILE A 1184 -28.66 4.05 -36.19
N GLU A 1185 -28.23 3.18 -37.10
CA GLU A 1185 -27.59 1.91 -36.73
C GLU A 1185 -26.24 2.13 -36.02
N VAL A 1186 -25.47 3.12 -36.49
CA VAL A 1186 -24.23 3.53 -35.82
C VAL A 1186 -24.54 4.11 -34.43
N ALA A 1187 -25.55 4.98 -34.32
CA ALA A 1187 -25.98 5.54 -33.04
C ALA A 1187 -26.38 4.44 -32.04
N LEU A 1188 -27.20 3.48 -32.47
CA LEU A 1188 -27.63 2.34 -31.66
C LEU A 1188 -26.44 1.52 -31.16
N LYS A 1189 -25.49 1.21 -32.04
CA LYS A 1189 -24.28 0.48 -31.66
C LYS A 1189 -23.46 1.25 -30.61
N LYS A 1190 -23.37 2.57 -30.74
CA LYS A 1190 -22.65 3.44 -29.80
C LYS A 1190 -23.34 3.52 -28.44
N HIS A 1191 -24.66 3.68 -28.40
CA HIS A 1191 -25.44 3.66 -27.16
C HIS A 1191 -25.49 2.28 -26.49
N GLN A 1192 -25.38 1.19 -27.25
CA GLN A 1192 -25.18 -0.17 -26.72
C GLN A 1192 -23.82 -0.31 -26.02
N MET A 1193 -22.75 0.19 -26.66
CA MET A 1193 -21.41 0.21 -26.04
C MET A 1193 -21.34 1.09 -24.79
N ALA A 1194 -22.23 2.08 -24.68
CA ALA A 1194 -22.32 3.01 -23.55
C ALA A 1194 -23.33 2.55 -22.47
N GLU A 1195 -23.94 1.36 -22.59
CA GLU A 1195 -24.97 0.87 -21.65
C GLU A 1195 -26.15 1.84 -21.43
N ALA A 1196 -26.41 2.75 -22.39
CA ALA A 1196 -27.39 3.82 -22.26
C ALA A 1196 -28.82 3.34 -22.64
N VAL A 1197 -29.50 2.67 -21.71
CA VAL A 1197 -30.79 1.98 -21.91
C VAL A 1197 -31.85 2.88 -22.54
N TYR A 1198 -32.06 4.08 -22.01
CA TYR A 1198 -33.05 5.03 -22.54
C TYR A 1198 -32.74 5.47 -23.97
N LYS A 1199 -31.46 5.67 -24.27
CA LYS A 1199 -31.02 6.13 -25.59
C LYS A 1199 -31.19 5.03 -26.64
N GLN A 1200 -30.88 3.78 -26.29
CA GLN A 1200 -31.10 2.61 -27.16
C GLN A 1200 -32.58 2.45 -27.55
N ALA A 1201 -33.50 2.63 -26.60
CA ALA A 1201 -34.93 2.58 -26.89
C ALA A 1201 -35.35 3.72 -27.84
N ASN A 1202 -34.81 4.92 -27.66
CA ASN A 1202 -35.06 6.05 -28.54
C ASN A 1202 -34.49 5.83 -29.97
N ASP A 1203 -33.31 5.25 -30.08
CA ASP A 1203 -32.71 4.87 -31.37
C ASP A 1203 -33.59 3.87 -32.12
N HIS A 1204 -34.12 2.87 -31.41
CA HIS A 1204 -35.06 1.90 -31.99
C HIS A 1204 -36.36 2.56 -32.47
N LEU A 1205 -36.89 3.55 -31.75
CA LEU A 1205 -38.07 4.31 -32.20
C LEU A 1205 -37.78 5.15 -33.45
N LEU A 1206 -36.60 5.78 -33.51
CA LEU A 1206 -36.21 6.56 -34.68
C LEU A 1206 -35.97 5.64 -35.89
N LEU A 1207 -35.29 4.50 -35.70
CA LEU A 1207 -35.13 3.47 -36.72
C LEU A 1207 -36.48 2.96 -37.23
N GLY A 1208 -37.43 2.70 -36.32
CA GLY A 1208 -38.79 2.33 -36.68
C GLY A 1208 -39.48 3.40 -37.54
N SER A 1209 -39.23 4.68 -37.25
CA SER A 1209 -39.75 5.80 -38.04
C SER A 1209 -39.12 5.84 -39.44
N VAL A 1210 -37.80 5.66 -39.55
CA VAL A 1210 -37.07 5.56 -40.85
C VAL A 1210 -37.64 4.41 -41.70
N MET A 1211 -37.76 3.22 -41.10
CA MET A 1211 -38.29 2.02 -41.78
C MET A 1211 -39.71 2.24 -42.30
N ARG A 1212 -40.54 2.95 -41.53
CA ARG A 1212 -41.89 3.32 -41.96
C ARG A 1212 -41.87 4.27 -43.17
N HIS A 1213 -40.97 5.25 -43.19
CA HIS A 1213 -40.81 6.16 -44.34
C HIS A 1213 -40.30 5.45 -45.60
N VAL A 1214 -39.47 4.43 -45.46
CA VAL A 1214 -38.99 3.57 -46.57
C VAL A 1214 -40.05 2.56 -47.04
N GLY A 1215 -41.13 2.35 -46.27
CA GLY A 1215 -42.21 1.40 -46.58
C GLY A 1215 -42.00 -0.01 -46.03
N ARG A 1216 -41.01 -0.22 -45.15
CA ARG A 1216 -40.69 -1.49 -44.47
C ARG A 1216 -41.48 -1.61 -43.16
N THR A 1217 -42.79 -1.78 -43.25
CA THR A 1217 -43.70 -1.76 -42.08
C THR A 1217 -43.45 -2.87 -41.07
N GLN A 1218 -43.02 -4.06 -41.51
CA GLN A 1218 -42.71 -5.17 -40.61
C GLN A 1218 -41.45 -4.91 -39.78
N ASP A 1219 -40.41 -4.36 -40.40
CA ASP A 1219 -39.16 -3.99 -39.71
C ASP A 1219 -39.39 -2.81 -38.75
N SER A 1220 -40.26 -1.87 -39.15
CA SER A 1220 -40.72 -0.78 -38.28
C SER A 1220 -41.38 -1.31 -37.01
N MET A 1221 -42.29 -2.29 -37.14
CA MET A 1221 -42.96 -2.92 -35.98
C MET A 1221 -41.96 -3.65 -35.07
N GLN A 1222 -41.03 -4.41 -35.65
CA GLN A 1222 -39.97 -5.08 -34.87
C GLN A 1222 -39.10 -4.10 -34.10
N ALA A 1223 -38.79 -2.93 -34.66
CA ALA A 1223 -38.02 -1.90 -33.98
C ALA A 1223 -38.78 -1.33 -32.78
N VAL A 1224 -40.10 -1.08 -32.92
CA VAL A 1224 -40.96 -0.64 -31.81
C VAL A 1224 -41.05 -1.73 -30.73
N ASP A 1225 -41.21 -3.00 -31.11
CA ASP A 1225 -41.24 -4.13 -30.16
C ASP A 1225 -39.93 -4.24 -29.36
N ARG A 1226 -38.78 -4.01 -30.00
CA ARG A 1226 -37.48 -3.96 -29.30
C ARG A 1226 -37.42 -2.78 -28.32
N ALA A 1227 -37.88 -1.60 -28.71
CA ALA A 1227 -37.92 -0.44 -27.82
C ALA A 1227 -38.81 -0.71 -26.58
N VAL A 1228 -39.97 -1.36 -26.78
CA VAL A 1228 -40.86 -1.80 -25.69
C VAL A 1228 -40.20 -2.88 -24.84
N GLY A 1229 -39.45 -3.80 -25.44
CA GLY A 1229 -38.70 -4.83 -24.70
C GLY A 1229 -37.61 -4.27 -23.79
N ILE A 1230 -37.06 -3.08 -24.09
CA ILE A 1230 -36.00 -2.44 -23.31
C ILE A 1230 -36.56 -1.65 -22.11
N LEU A 1231 -37.55 -0.78 -22.31
CA LEU A 1231 -38.06 0.13 -21.26
C LEU A 1231 -39.43 -0.26 -20.70
N GLY A 1232 -40.14 -1.19 -21.34
CA GLY A 1232 -41.56 -1.40 -21.10
C GLY A 1232 -42.44 -0.30 -21.72
N LEU A 1233 -43.69 -0.64 -22.01
CA LEU A 1233 -44.59 0.25 -22.78
C LEU A 1233 -44.95 1.55 -22.04
N GLN A 1234 -45.14 1.51 -20.72
CA GLN A 1234 -45.49 2.70 -19.94
C GLN A 1234 -44.36 3.73 -19.93
N GLU A 1235 -43.13 3.27 -19.70
CA GLU A 1235 -41.97 4.15 -19.62
C GLU A 1235 -41.58 4.66 -21.02
N LEU A 1236 -41.74 3.83 -22.05
CA LEU A 1236 -41.56 4.25 -23.45
C LEU A 1236 -42.56 5.34 -23.86
N ARG A 1237 -43.83 5.24 -23.41
CA ARG A 1237 -44.84 6.28 -23.63
C ARG A 1237 -44.48 7.58 -22.90
N ARG A 1238 -43.94 7.51 -21.67
CA ARG A 1238 -43.44 8.69 -20.95
C ARG A 1238 -42.30 9.37 -21.71
N LEU A 1239 -41.35 8.60 -22.21
CA LEU A 1239 -40.25 9.11 -23.03
C LEU A 1239 -40.75 9.86 -24.28
N CYS A 1240 -41.85 9.39 -24.88
CA CYS A 1240 -42.50 10.02 -26.04
C CYS A 1240 -43.39 11.25 -25.71
N LEU A 1241 -43.49 11.69 -24.44
CA LEU A 1241 -44.29 12.86 -24.06
C LEU A 1241 -43.65 14.19 -24.47
N LYS A 1242 -42.38 14.19 -24.85
CA LYS A 1242 -41.67 15.39 -25.29
C LYS A 1242 -42.30 15.96 -26.57
N PRO A 1243 -42.46 17.29 -26.69
CA PRO A 1243 -43.03 17.92 -27.90
C PRO A 1243 -42.27 17.55 -29.18
N SER A 1244 -40.95 17.34 -29.07
CA SER A 1244 -40.06 16.91 -30.15
C SER A 1244 -40.27 15.48 -30.64
N SER A 1245 -40.90 14.61 -29.83
CA SER A 1245 -41.09 13.18 -30.13
C SER A 1245 -42.46 12.86 -30.71
N ARG A 1246 -43.17 13.84 -31.28
CA ARG A 1246 -44.54 13.66 -31.79
C ARG A 1246 -44.67 12.52 -32.82
N GLU A 1247 -43.71 12.39 -33.74
CA GLU A 1247 -43.70 11.32 -34.75
C GLU A 1247 -43.50 9.93 -34.10
N GLN A 1248 -42.59 9.83 -33.12
CA GLN A 1248 -42.34 8.60 -32.37
C GLN A 1248 -43.55 8.23 -31.49
N ARG A 1249 -44.21 9.22 -30.88
CA ARG A 1249 -45.45 9.01 -30.13
C ARG A 1249 -46.57 8.48 -31.02
N LEU A 1250 -46.77 9.11 -32.18
CA LEU A 1250 -47.75 8.63 -33.18
C LEU A 1250 -47.43 7.22 -33.65
N LEU A 1251 -46.14 6.87 -33.78
CA LEU A 1251 -45.69 5.53 -34.11
C LEU A 1251 -46.09 4.54 -33.01
N VAL A 1252 -45.72 4.80 -31.75
CA VAL A 1252 -46.06 3.93 -30.60
C VAL A 1252 -47.57 3.80 -30.44
N ASP A 1253 -48.33 4.90 -30.47
CA ASP A 1253 -49.78 4.91 -30.31
C ASP A 1253 -50.50 4.18 -31.46
N SER A 1254 -49.90 4.14 -32.67
CA SER A 1254 -50.46 3.41 -33.81
C SER A 1254 -50.34 1.89 -33.68
N TYR A 1255 -49.32 1.38 -32.98
CA TYR A 1255 -49.12 -0.05 -32.74
C TYR A 1255 -49.70 -0.51 -31.39
N PHE A 1256 -49.70 0.37 -30.40
CA PHE A 1256 -50.25 0.16 -29.07
C PHE A 1256 -51.17 1.33 -28.71
N PRO A 1257 -52.46 1.28 -29.10
CA PRO A 1257 -53.40 2.34 -28.74
C PRO A 1257 -53.58 2.42 -27.20
N PRO A 1258 -53.80 3.62 -26.63
CA PRO A 1258 -54.19 3.74 -25.23
C PRO A 1258 -55.55 3.06 -25.00
N LEU A 1259 -55.67 2.29 -23.92
CA LEU A 1259 -56.92 1.67 -23.47
C LEU A 1259 -57.90 2.72 -22.93
#